data_AF-V9G279-F1
#
_entry.id   AF-V9G279-F1
#
_cell.length_a   1.000
_cell.length_b   1.000
_cell.length_c   1.000
_cell.angle_alpha   90.00
_cell.angle_beta   90.00
_cell.angle_gamma   90.00
#
_symmetry.space_group_name_H-M   'P 1'
#
loop_
_entity.id
_entity.type
_entity.pdbx_description
1 polymer ?
#
loop_
_entity_poly.entity_id
_entity_poly.type
_entity_poly.pdbx_seq_one_letter_code
_entity_poly.pdbx_strand_id
1 'polypeptide(L)'
;MSYARGFPFRIVEDPAVKHFFQKACPTFRLPSRRRIAGSLLETTYKKRRENIVEQLKKQQYLALSTDGWSNTNNTSIVNFMLVSPTMKPVFWSSIATGEEEHSSAYIADCVDRVIEEVETAIGAKGAIGAVITDNAKNMKSAWEHVKIKRPYVYCNGCAAQGFNLLMKDNMNISRRADVRDDSKSVAKFVRARHGLLDRFCSQQKAIIENGDKRMGLSVPIPTRWYTVERCIRSVSNNQSVIRSTFADTQLLKRFNTRAQRPELERVVAIVGDQGRWNESERALGLLAPINKSLAVCESDDTFLSSVYSEFVSIKENPAYLKPMSGASVEERGTYAEIQREIFDLVESRREFLMSSSMRVAYLLDQTTDITKFACSSDPNEEGDLALAMRELVDMAKGAATDPDVRFTWAERGTAPTTIPMSPSSFWKIHRRAALPLLKPVADMMFAIPTSSASSERCWSIHGFIHSKRRNRLHASKVEQLVFIYSNLASSTGEPIRDDLADDMYPDAHDGDLDGQDDERIDDDEDSDEIMQAITCIPLEVLHLRFVRDLHRLVVLLHVIIDQDRLHVLADNGEHIDRLALVPEILFISSVLLPLFISDFLFNLVRHTRHNHGHGDFVRVILQCHTFRLVNSPSSRHRDRQSERCPPSQRDDPCAVCRLSCVAVSVISAGKERLENYRRRGDATVLPAQAESDIVLWLNTMWKEGCPVSAKMLELKALEVAADGGISSEASALRIHGAARTKFRGEVRAAIVEHNIIQVYNADQTVVFFEYLHRKTITMRGEKTVWEKCSGKDKERATAMLLADWHGNKRAPFLVFKTEIAPLQAKHHCQIYENPTAWWNTDISVKFLDYHFGHRDNMHEKSLLLWDDFSGHWTEEVTQYVASISVVLLKVPPRYTYVCQPDDVAWNQPFKSRLRRQWVECLRGQISDRHAKEKQRKDKTLEIAKEIATVARTDIQGVAKDKVVQLQEKLPRMAFEMVAPKRHEITAWIAESWSELSADTIVSGFAKTELLPDTRSPVVAKDHDKPQDISDVLNQLADLGVADETVGSGDELVSSDSSDNE
;
A
#
# COMPACT_ATOMS: atom_id res chain seq x y z
N MET A 1 -3.70 -20.21 16.65
CA MET A 1 -4.06 -18.82 17.01
C MET A 1 -3.21 -17.79 16.28
N SER A 2 -1.93 -17.57 16.61
CA SER A 2 -1.16 -16.39 16.16
C SER A 2 -1.17 -16.12 14.64
N TYR A 3 -0.89 -17.11 13.81
CA TYR A 3 -0.96 -16.96 12.34
C TYR A 3 -2.41 -16.75 11.86
N ALA A 4 -3.33 -17.58 12.37
CA ALA A 4 -4.77 -17.57 12.06
C ALA A 4 -5.54 -16.29 12.45
N ARG A 5 -4.92 -15.39 13.23
CA ARG A 5 -5.45 -14.06 13.58
C ARG A 5 -4.44 -12.94 13.28
N GLY A 6 -3.46 -13.23 12.41
CA GLY A 6 -2.47 -12.27 11.92
C GLY A 6 -1.54 -11.63 12.96
N PHE A 7 -1.53 -12.07 14.22
CA PHE A 7 -0.84 -11.35 15.29
C PHE A 7 0.66 -11.13 15.03
N PRO A 8 1.23 -9.95 15.35
CA PRO A 8 2.66 -9.69 15.21
C PRO A 8 3.50 -10.66 16.05
N PHE A 9 4.58 -11.21 15.47
CA PHE A 9 5.39 -12.23 16.16
C PHE A 9 6.04 -11.78 17.48
N ARG A 10 6.13 -10.47 17.75
CA ARG A 10 6.60 -9.89 19.02
C ARG A 10 5.60 -10.10 20.17
N ILE A 11 4.34 -10.48 19.91
CA ILE A 11 3.28 -10.64 20.94
C ILE A 11 3.64 -11.65 22.03
N VAL A 12 4.43 -12.69 21.74
CA VAL A 12 4.90 -13.66 22.75
C VAL A 12 6.11 -13.18 23.57
N GLU A 13 6.71 -12.06 23.16
CA GLU A 13 7.79 -11.38 23.89
C GLU A 13 7.24 -10.30 24.85
N ASP A 14 5.95 -9.98 24.75
CA ASP A 14 5.25 -8.99 25.57
C ASP A 14 5.16 -9.40 27.07
N PRO A 15 5.39 -8.48 28.03
CA PRO A 15 5.33 -8.79 29.47
C PRO A 15 3.95 -9.22 29.97
N ALA A 16 2.86 -8.60 29.50
CA ALA A 16 1.50 -8.92 29.94
C ALA A 16 1.05 -10.28 29.39
N VAL A 17 1.36 -10.58 28.12
CA VAL A 17 1.11 -11.90 27.52
C VAL A 17 1.91 -12.99 28.25
N LYS A 18 3.18 -12.74 28.57
CA LYS A 18 3.99 -13.65 29.40
C LYS A 18 3.37 -13.87 30.78
N HIS A 19 2.93 -12.80 31.46
CA HIS A 19 2.32 -12.90 32.78
C HIS A 19 0.99 -13.69 32.74
N PHE A 20 0.16 -13.45 31.72
CA PHE A 20 -1.08 -14.21 31.50
C PHE A 20 -0.81 -15.71 31.39
N PHE A 21 0.13 -16.13 30.53
CA PHE A 21 0.46 -17.55 30.39
C PHE A 21 1.12 -18.13 31.65
N GLN A 22 1.98 -17.38 32.35
CA GLN A 22 2.56 -17.77 33.64
C GLN A 22 1.51 -17.98 34.74
N LYS A 23 0.37 -17.28 34.68
CA LYS A 23 -0.75 -17.43 35.61
C LYS A 23 -1.71 -18.55 35.20
N ALA A 24 -2.08 -18.61 33.92
CA ALA A 24 -3.07 -19.56 33.41
C ALA A 24 -2.53 -20.99 33.24
N CYS A 25 -1.23 -21.14 32.91
CA CYS A 25 -0.57 -22.44 32.78
C CYS A 25 0.94 -22.31 33.10
N PRO A 26 1.33 -22.33 34.40
CA PRO A 26 2.71 -22.03 34.83
C PRO A 26 3.80 -22.93 34.22
N THR A 27 3.45 -24.13 33.77
CA THR A 27 4.35 -25.09 33.11
C THR A 27 4.55 -24.80 31.61
N PHE A 28 3.64 -24.06 30.97
CA PHE A 28 3.69 -23.80 29.54
C PHE A 28 4.66 -22.67 29.20
N ARG A 29 5.77 -23.01 28.55
CA ARG A 29 6.77 -22.04 28.08
C ARG A 29 6.41 -21.55 26.68
N LEU A 30 6.05 -20.26 26.56
CA LEU A 30 5.83 -19.59 25.28
C LEU A 30 7.05 -19.76 24.35
N PRO A 31 6.86 -20.15 23.07
CA PRO A 31 7.96 -20.21 22.10
C PRO A 31 8.46 -18.80 21.75
N SER A 32 9.76 -18.68 21.45
CA SER A 32 10.37 -17.38 21.12
C SER A 32 9.92 -16.84 19.75
N ARG A 33 10.00 -15.52 19.55
CA ARG A 33 9.71 -14.87 18.26
C ARG A 33 10.48 -15.51 17.10
N ARG A 34 11.76 -15.85 17.29
CA ARG A 34 12.58 -16.54 16.28
C ARG A 34 12.01 -17.92 15.91
N ARG A 35 11.48 -18.69 16.87
CA ARG A 35 10.86 -20.01 16.62
C ARG A 35 9.48 -19.91 15.96
N ILE A 36 8.69 -18.89 16.32
CA ILE A 36 7.39 -18.60 15.67
C ILE A 36 7.60 -18.10 14.23
N ALA A 37 8.55 -17.20 14.00
CA ALA A 37 8.81 -16.59 12.69
C ALA A 37 9.69 -17.45 11.75
N GLY A 38 9.82 -18.75 12.03
CA GLY A 38 10.65 -19.72 11.31
C GLY A 38 10.01 -21.11 11.37
N SER A 39 10.68 -22.09 11.97
CA SER A 39 10.27 -23.51 11.90
C SER A 39 8.82 -23.82 12.30
N LEU A 40 8.20 -23.08 13.23
CA LEU A 40 6.77 -23.26 13.54
C LEU A 40 5.84 -22.69 12.46
N LEU A 41 6.22 -21.62 11.77
CA LEU A 41 5.48 -21.10 10.61
C LEU A 41 5.59 -22.08 9.45
N GLU A 42 6.82 -22.50 9.11
CA GLU A 42 7.12 -23.47 8.05
C GLU A 42 6.39 -24.80 8.26
N THR A 43 6.42 -25.36 9.48
CA THR A 43 5.71 -26.60 9.83
C THR A 43 4.18 -26.43 9.72
N THR A 44 3.65 -25.28 10.16
CA THR A 44 2.20 -25.01 10.07
C THR A 44 1.76 -24.82 8.62
N TYR A 45 2.57 -24.11 7.83
CA TYR A 45 2.36 -23.88 6.41
C TYR A 45 2.35 -25.20 5.63
N LYS A 46 3.37 -26.05 5.81
CA LYS A 46 3.43 -27.37 5.16
C LYS A 46 2.22 -28.23 5.50
N LYS A 47 1.91 -28.41 6.80
CA LYS A 47 0.75 -29.17 7.25
C LYS A 47 -0.59 -28.60 6.73
N ARG A 48 -0.68 -27.28 6.55
CA ARG A 48 -1.85 -26.64 5.96
C ARG A 48 -1.93 -26.89 4.45
N ARG A 49 -0.82 -26.81 3.72
CA ARG A 49 -0.78 -27.04 2.26
C ARG A 49 -1.08 -28.50 1.91
N GLU A 50 -0.57 -29.45 2.69
CA GLU A 50 -0.97 -30.87 2.66
C GLU A 50 -2.49 -31.03 2.83
N ASN A 51 -3.08 -30.44 3.88
CA ASN A 51 -4.53 -30.51 4.13
C ASN A 51 -5.41 -29.80 3.07
N ILE A 52 -4.88 -28.79 2.39
CA ILE A 52 -5.55 -28.11 1.27
C ILE A 52 -5.48 -28.96 -0.01
N VAL A 53 -4.34 -29.60 -0.30
CA VAL A 53 -4.22 -30.55 -1.42
C VAL A 53 -5.23 -31.71 -1.28
N GLU A 54 -5.41 -32.27 -0.08
CA GLU A 54 -6.43 -33.30 0.18
C GLU A 54 -7.89 -32.79 0.11
N GLN A 55 -8.12 -31.48 0.04
CA GLN A 55 -9.42 -30.91 -0.30
C GLN A 55 -9.56 -30.69 -1.81
N LEU A 56 -8.52 -30.18 -2.47
CA LEU A 56 -8.50 -29.92 -3.91
C LEU A 56 -8.65 -31.22 -4.73
N LYS A 57 -8.06 -32.34 -4.27
CA LYS A 57 -8.24 -33.69 -4.84
C LYS A 57 -9.69 -34.20 -4.93
N LYS A 58 -10.64 -33.51 -4.29
CA LYS A 58 -12.08 -33.83 -4.34
C LYS A 58 -12.82 -33.10 -5.46
N GLN A 59 -12.17 -32.12 -6.10
CA GLN A 59 -12.71 -31.40 -7.25
C GLN A 59 -12.20 -32.05 -8.54
N GLN A 60 -13.09 -32.26 -9.50
CA GLN A 60 -12.74 -32.78 -10.82
C GLN A 60 -12.07 -31.69 -11.68
N TYR A 61 -12.56 -30.46 -11.56
CA TYR A 61 -12.05 -29.28 -12.24
C TYR A 61 -12.00 -28.10 -11.27
N LEU A 62 -11.00 -27.25 -11.49
CA LEU A 62 -10.73 -26.01 -10.79
C LEU A 62 -10.46 -24.91 -11.81
N ALA A 63 -10.64 -23.66 -11.40
CA ALA A 63 -10.16 -22.51 -12.13
C ALA A 63 -9.11 -21.74 -11.32
N LEU A 64 -8.22 -21.04 -12.02
CA LEU A 64 -7.17 -20.22 -11.45
C LEU A 64 -7.53 -18.74 -11.65
N SER A 65 -7.89 -18.05 -10.56
CA SER A 65 -8.05 -16.60 -10.53
C SER A 65 -6.71 -15.95 -10.21
N THR A 66 -6.37 -14.88 -10.94
CA THR A 66 -5.15 -14.10 -10.71
C THR A 66 -5.40 -12.60 -10.88
N ASP A 67 -4.66 -11.81 -10.12
CA ASP A 67 -4.74 -10.34 -10.06
C ASP A 67 -3.37 -9.76 -9.64
N GLY A 68 -3.15 -8.46 -9.81
CA GLY A 68 -1.91 -7.75 -9.51
C GLY A 68 -2.06 -6.60 -8.51
N TRP A 69 -1.07 -6.40 -7.63
CA TRP A 69 -1.06 -5.34 -6.61
C TRP A 69 0.36 -4.88 -6.25
N SER A 70 0.49 -3.63 -5.80
CA SER A 70 1.74 -3.06 -5.31
C SER A 70 1.72 -2.96 -3.78
N ASN A 71 2.69 -3.59 -3.11
CA ASN A 71 2.74 -3.61 -1.64
C ASN A 71 3.22 -2.28 -1.03
N THR A 72 3.21 -2.18 0.31
CA THR A 72 3.65 -0.98 1.07
C THR A 72 5.14 -0.63 0.92
N ASN A 73 5.92 -1.44 0.21
CA ASN A 73 7.31 -1.16 -0.19
C ASN A 73 7.42 -0.88 -1.72
N ASN A 74 6.30 -0.60 -2.39
CA ASN A 74 6.16 -0.44 -3.85
C ASN A 74 6.68 -1.63 -4.67
N THR A 75 6.71 -2.84 -4.10
CA THR A 75 7.01 -4.07 -4.85
C THR A 75 5.75 -4.58 -5.52
N SER A 76 5.80 -4.82 -6.84
CA SER A 76 4.70 -5.44 -7.57
C SER A 76 4.59 -6.94 -7.25
N ILE A 77 3.37 -7.42 -7.03
CA ILE A 77 3.02 -8.79 -6.64
C ILE A 77 1.81 -9.25 -7.44
N VAL A 78 1.86 -10.48 -7.96
CA VAL A 78 0.72 -11.18 -8.57
C VAL A 78 0.24 -12.27 -7.61
N ASN A 79 -1.08 -12.42 -7.39
CA ASN A 79 -1.63 -13.50 -6.56
C ASN A 79 -2.31 -14.60 -7.39
N PHE A 80 -2.40 -15.79 -6.80
CA PHE A 80 -2.98 -16.97 -7.43
C PHE A 80 -3.97 -17.64 -6.47
N MET A 81 -5.23 -17.66 -6.88
CA MET A 81 -6.37 -18.20 -6.13
C MET A 81 -6.98 -19.39 -6.90
N LEU A 82 -7.16 -20.52 -6.23
CA LEU A 82 -7.91 -21.66 -6.73
C LEU A 82 -9.38 -21.53 -6.35
N VAL A 83 -10.24 -21.62 -7.36
CA VAL A 83 -11.65 -21.23 -7.29
C VAL A 83 -12.53 -22.17 -8.10
N SER A 84 -13.76 -22.37 -7.62
CA SER A 84 -14.86 -23.03 -8.32
C SER A 84 -16.15 -22.74 -7.54
N PRO A 85 -17.32 -22.52 -8.19
CA PRO A 85 -18.59 -22.28 -7.50
C PRO A 85 -19.02 -23.35 -6.49
N THR A 86 -18.39 -24.54 -6.52
CA THR A 86 -18.64 -25.63 -5.56
C THR A 86 -17.65 -25.71 -4.39
N MET A 87 -16.85 -24.66 -4.15
CA MET A 87 -15.95 -24.55 -2.98
C MET A 87 -15.72 -23.09 -2.57
N LYS A 88 -15.19 -22.87 -1.36
CA LYS A 88 -14.66 -21.55 -0.99
C LYS A 88 -13.28 -21.31 -1.61
N PRO A 89 -12.95 -20.07 -2.04
CA PRO A 89 -11.64 -19.76 -2.60
C PRO A 89 -10.48 -20.18 -1.71
N VAL A 90 -9.40 -20.62 -2.35
CA VAL A 90 -8.15 -21.05 -1.73
C VAL A 90 -7.01 -20.22 -2.30
N PHE A 91 -6.27 -19.51 -1.45
CA PHE A 91 -5.02 -18.88 -1.85
C PHE A 91 -3.95 -19.96 -2.06
N TRP A 92 -3.33 -19.99 -3.25
CA TRP A 92 -2.27 -20.94 -3.57
C TRP A 92 -0.88 -20.35 -3.33
N SER A 93 -0.60 -19.19 -3.91
CA SER A 93 0.69 -18.50 -3.82
C SER A 93 0.56 -17.02 -4.20
N SER A 94 1.60 -16.24 -3.93
CA SER A 94 1.80 -14.94 -4.57
C SER A 94 3.27 -14.73 -4.93
N ILE A 95 3.48 -14.08 -6.08
CA ILE A 95 4.78 -13.94 -6.74
C ILE A 95 5.12 -12.45 -6.80
N ALA A 96 6.16 -12.04 -6.09
CA ALA A 96 6.73 -10.70 -6.25
C ALA A 96 7.55 -10.67 -7.55
N THR A 97 7.20 -9.80 -8.49
CA THR A 97 7.78 -9.82 -9.85
C THR A 97 9.14 -9.12 -9.94
N GLY A 98 9.47 -8.27 -8.95
CA GLY A 98 10.78 -7.62 -8.87
C GLY A 98 10.96 -6.55 -9.93
N GLU A 99 11.96 -6.74 -10.80
CA GLU A 99 12.28 -5.84 -11.93
C GLU A 99 11.58 -6.27 -13.23
N GLU A 100 10.89 -7.42 -13.24
CA GLU A 100 10.21 -7.98 -14.41
C GLU A 100 8.96 -7.17 -14.80
N GLU A 101 8.87 -6.79 -16.08
CA GLU A 101 7.69 -6.11 -16.63
C GLU A 101 6.50 -7.06 -16.75
N HIS A 102 5.29 -6.53 -16.52
CA HIS A 102 4.02 -7.29 -16.59
C HIS A 102 3.54 -7.48 -18.04
N SER A 103 4.46 -7.96 -18.87
CA SER A 103 4.23 -8.35 -20.26
C SER A 103 3.27 -9.54 -20.35
N SER A 104 2.60 -9.68 -21.50
CA SER A 104 1.67 -10.79 -21.73
C SER A 104 2.34 -12.16 -21.66
N ALA A 105 3.60 -12.26 -22.09
CA ALA A 105 4.42 -13.47 -21.98
C ALA A 105 4.76 -13.79 -20.51
N TYR A 106 5.26 -12.82 -19.74
CA TYR A 106 5.62 -13.02 -18.33
C TYR A 106 4.43 -13.47 -17.47
N ILE A 107 3.26 -12.85 -17.67
CA ILE A 107 2.03 -13.23 -16.97
C ILE A 107 1.58 -14.64 -17.39
N ALA A 108 1.65 -14.98 -18.69
CA ALA A 108 1.34 -16.32 -19.18
C ALA A 108 2.27 -17.40 -18.60
N ASP A 109 3.58 -17.11 -18.48
CA ASP A 109 4.56 -18.02 -17.88
C ASP A 109 4.37 -18.19 -16.37
N CYS A 110 3.97 -17.12 -15.66
CA CYS A 110 3.60 -17.22 -14.26
C CYS A 110 2.34 -18.08 -14.06
N VAL A 111 1.31 -17.90 -14.90
CA VAL A 111 0.10 -18.72 -14.92
C VAL A 111 0.44 -20.19 -15.23
N ASP A 112 1.21 -20.45 -16.28
CA ASP A 112 1.58 -21.80 -16.73
C ASP A 112 2.35 -22.59 -15.65
N ARG A 113 3.34 -21.96 -15.01
CA ARG A 113 4.06 -22.50 -13.85
C ARG A 113 3.12 -22.85 -12.70
N VAL A 114 2.20 -21.95 -12.34
CA VAL A 114 1.28 -22.18 -11.22
C VAL A 114 0.29 -23.30 -11.54
N ILE A 115 -0.16 -23.43 -12.79
CA ILE A 115 -0.96 -24.57 -13.21
C ILE A 115 -0.16 -25.87 -13.03
N GLU A 116 1.09 -25.94 -13.50
CA GLU A 116 1.93 -27.13 -13.33
C GLU A 116 2.17 -27.49 -11.85
N GLU A 117 2.43 -26.52 -10.98
CA GLU A 117 2.54 -26.73 -9.53
C GLU A 117 1.26 -27.35 -8.93
N VAL A 118 0.08 -26.85 -9.33
CA VAL A 118 -1.20 -27.30 -8.79
C VAL A 118 -1.56 -28.70 -9.29
N GLU A 119 -1.44 -28.94 -10.60
CA GLU A 119 -1.70 -30.24 -11.22
C GLU A 119 -0.78 -31.32 -10.64
N THR A 120 0.51 -30.99 -10.45
CA THR A 120 1.50 -31.88 -9.83
C THR A 120 1.18 -32.17 -8.37
N ALA A 121 0.78 -31.16 -7.59
CA ALA A 121 0.45 -31.33 -6.18
C ALA A 121 -0.84 -32.12 -5.94
N ILE A 122 -1.85 -31.92 -6.80
CA ILE A 122 -3.10 -32.71 -6.78
C ILE A 122 -2.84 -34.14 -7.29
N GLY A 123 -1.92 -34.31 -8.25
CA GLY A 123 -1.65 -35.57 -8.95
C GLY A 123 -2.59 -35.80 -10.14
N ALA A 124 -3.14 -34.73 -10.72
CA ALA A 124 -4.10 -34.79 -11.82
C ALA A 124 -3.82 -33.68 -12.85
N LYS A 125 -3.41 -34.09 -14.06
CA LYS A 125 -3.23 -33.19 -15.21
C LYS A 125 -4.56 -32.93 -15.90
N GLY A 126 -4.81 -31.68 -16.31
CA GLY A 126 -6.13 -31.20 -16.74
C GLY A 126 -7.06 -30.81 -15.58
N ALA A 127 -6.55 -30.71 -14.34
CA ALA A 127 -7.33 -30.31 -13.18
C ALA A 127 -7.62 -28.80 -13.14
N ILE A 128 -6.74 -27.96 -13.71
CA ILE A 128 -7.09 -26.57 -14.03
C ILE A 128 -7.74 -26.55 -15.39
N GLY A 129 -9.01 -26.16 -15.43
CA GLY A 129 -9.79 -26.04 -16.65
C GLY A 129 -9.97 -24.62 -17.15
N ALA A 130 -9.72 -23.61 -16.32
CA ALA A 130 -9.91 -22.21 -16.68
C ALA A 130 -8.95 -21.27 -15.94
N VAL A 131 -8.72 -20.11 -16.54
CA VAL A 131 -7.99 -18.97 -15.93
C VAL A 131 -8.90 -17.75 -15.98
N ILE A 132 -8.98 -17.01 -14.87
CA ILE A 132 -9.76 -15.78 -14.76
C ILE A 132 -8.82 -14.66 -14.37
N THR A 133 -8.82 -13.59 -15.16
CA THR A 133 -8.02 -12.38 -14.93
C THR A 133 -8.93 -11.16 -14.89
N ASP A 134 -8.35 -10.00 -14.57
CA ASP A 134 -8.94 -8.72 -14.96
C ASP A 134 -9.04 -8.59 -16.51
N ASN A 135 -9.71 -7.54 -16.99
CA ASN A 135 -9.96 -7.28 -18.41
C ASN A 135 -8.91 -6.34 -19.06
N ALA A 136 -7.73 -6.15 -18.47
CA ALA A 136 -6.69 -5.31 -19.04
C ALA A 136 -6.20 -5.84 -20.40
N LYS A 137 -5.70 -4.93 -21.25
CA LYS A 137 -5.33 -5.26 -22.64
C LYS A 137 -4.24 -6.33 -22.74
N ASN A 138 -3.26 -6.31 -21.82
CA ASN A 138 -2.20 -7.32 -21.74
C ASN A 138 -2.71 -8.71 -21.34
N MET A 139 -3.80 -8.80 -20.58
CA MET A 139 -4.41 -10.10 -20.21
C MET A 139 -4.98 -10.83 -21.43
N LYS A 140 -5.68 -10.13 -22.34
CA LYS A 140 -6.19 -10.77 -23.58
C LYS A 140 -5.06 -11.36 -24.43
N SER A 141 -3.88 -10.73 -24.46
CA SER A 141 -2.68 -11.31 -25.10
C SER A 141 -2.07 -12.46 -24.29
N ALA A 142 -2.06 -12.39 -22.95
CA ALA A 142 -1.59 -13.48 -22.10
C ALA A 142 -2.44 -14.75 -22.26
N TRP A 143 -3.76 -14.59 -22.44
CA TRP A 143 -4.69 -15.71 -22.68
C TRP A 143 -4.34 -16.52 -23.94
N GLU A 144 -3.94 -15.88 -25.03
CA GLU A 144 -3.53 -16.60 -26.25
C GLU A 144 -2.21 -17.37 -26.06
N HIS A 145 -1.23 -16.82 -25.32
CA HIS A 145 -0.02 -17.56 -24.92
C HIS A 145 -0.36 -18.78 -24.05
N VAL A 146 -1.25 -18.62 -23.04
CA VAL A 146 -1.72 -19.71 -22.17
C VAL A 146 -2.45 -20.78 -22.99
N LYS A 147 -3.30 -20.40 -23.94
CA LYS A 147 -4.10 -21.27 -24.81
C LYS A 147 -3.24 -22.05 -25.82
N ILE A 148 -2.15 -21.46 -26.34
CA ILE A 148 -1.15 -22.17 -27.15
C ILE A 148 -0.44 -23.25 -26.32
N LYS A 149 -0.03 -22.93 -25.09
CA LYS A 149 0.64 -23.87 -24.18
C LYS A 149 -0.31 -24.95 -23.64
N ARG A 150 -1.57 -24.60 -23.37
CA ARG A 150 -2.60 -25.45 -22.75
C ARG A 150 -3.95 -25.30 -23.47
N PRO A 151 -4.16 -25.97 -24.62
CA PRO A 151 -5.40 -25.85 -25.40
C PRO A 151 -6.69 -26.31 -24.70
N TYR A 152 -6.59 -26.91 -23.51
CA TYR A 152 -7.69 -27.36 -22.66
C TYR A 152 -8.09 -26.35 -21.57
N VAL A 153 -7.42 -25.18 -21.49
CA VAL A 153 -7.64 -24.16 -20.47
C VAL A 153 -8.42 -22.97 -21.04
N TYR A 154 -9.64 -22.74 -20.54
CA TYR A 154 -10.50 -21.64 -20.97
C TYR A 154 -10.18 -20.34 -20.21
N CYS A 155 -9.58 -19.37 -20.90
CA CYS A 155 -9.32 -18.05 -20.32
C CYS A 155 -10.56 -17.15 -20.38
N ASN A 156 -10.86 -16.45 -19.28
CA ASN A 156 -12.04 -15.60 -19.13
C ASN A 156 -11.70 -14.26 -18.46
N GLY A 157 -12.42 -13.21 -18.86
CA GLY A 157 -12.36 -11.90 -18.23
C GLY A 157 -13.29 -11.80 -17.02
N CYS A 158 -12.91 -10.99 -16.03
CA CYS A 158 -13.69 -10.76 -14.81
C CYS A 158 -15.03 -10.05 -15.12
N ALA A 159 -16.16 -10.76 -14.98
CA ALA A 159 -17.48 -10.17 -15.23
C ALA A 159 -17.83 -9.05 -14.25
N ALA A 160 -17.42 -9.17 -12.98
CA ALA A 160 -17.61 -8.12 -11.96
C ALA A 160 -16.94 -6.80 -12.37
N GLN A 161 -15.66 -6.84 -12.78
CA GLN A 161 -14.98 -5.65 -13.30
C GLN A 161 -15.69 -5.11 -14.56
N GLY A 162 -16.27 -5.98 -15.39
CA GLY A 162 -17.13 -5.61 -16.52
C GLY A 162 -18.39 -4.83 -16.11
N PHE A 163 -19.11 -5.27 -15.08
CA PHE A 163 -20.27 -4.54 -14.54
C PHE A 163 -19.88 -3.26 -13.78
N ASN A 164 -18.71 -3.24 -13.13
CA ASN A 164 -18.12 -2.02 -12.55
C ASN A 164 -17.74 -0.99 -13.64
N LEU A 165 -17.30 -1.43 -14.82
CA LEU A 165 -17.12 -0.57 -16.00
C LEU A 165 -18.46 -0.11 -16.60
N LEU A 166 -19.49 -0.97 -16.66
CA LEU A 166 -20.84 -0.55 -17.06
C LEU A 166 -21.40 0.54 -16.12
N MET A 167 -21.17 0.40 -14.82
CA MET A 167 -21.49 1.42 -13.80
C MET A 167 -20.75 2.74 -14.07
N LYS A 168 -19.46 2.67 -14.43
CA LYS A 168 -18.68 3.85 -14.85
C LYS A 168 -19.29 4.55 -16.04
N ASP A 169 -19.53 3.82 -17.12
CA ASP A 169 -19.95 4.40 -18.40
C ASP A 169 -21.35 5.01 -18.28
N ASN A 170 -22.27 4.33 -17.58
CA ASN A 170 -23.60 4.83 -17.22
C ASN A 170 -23.52 6.18 -16.45
N MET A 171 -22.57 6.32 -15.52
CA MET A 171 -22.35 7.55 -14.73
C MET A 171 -21.65 8.69 -15.46
N ASN A 172 -21.14 8.47 -16.67
CA ASN A 172 -20.55 9.51 -17.51
C ASN A 172 -21.54 10.11 -18.53
N ILE A 173 -22.75 9.52 -18.64
CA ILE A 173 -23.85 10.08 -19.43
C ILE A 173 -24.25 11.45 -18.86
N SER A 174 -24.52 12.39 -19.77
CA SER A 174 -24.86 13.79 -19.44
C SER A 174 -25.96 13.89 -18.37
N ARG A 175 -25.87 14.91 -17.50
CA ARG A 175 -26.68 15.12 -16.27
C ARG A 175 -26.42 14.16 -15.09
N ARG A 176 -25.81 12.98 -15.27
CA ARG A 176 -25.46 12.09 -14.12
C ARG A 176 -24.11 12.39 -13.46
N ALA A 177 -23.20 13.04 -14.17
CA ALA A 177 -21.97 13.57 -13.58
C ALA A 177 -22.27 14.55 -12.43
N ASP A 178 -23.25 15.43 -12.62
CA ASP A 178 -23.66 16.44 -11.63
C ASP A 178 -24.18 15.77 -10.34
N VAL A 179 -25.06 14.77 -10.49
CA VAL A 179 -25.60 13.97 -9.36
C VAL A 179 -24.49 13.28 -8.54
N ARG A 180 -23.45 12.75 -9.21
CA ARG A 180 -22.25 12.19 -8.56
C ARG A 180 -21.50 13.25 -7.77
N ASP A 181 -21.18 14.37 -8.41
CA ASP A 181 -20.24 15.35 -7.88
C ASP A 181 -20.89 16.21 -6.79
N ASP A 182 -22.19 16.47 -6.88
CA ASP A 182 -23.01 17.02 -5.79
C ASP A 182 -23.06 16.08 -4.58
N SER A 183 -23.25 14.78 -4.82
CA SER A 183 -23.28 13.78 -3.73
C SER A 183 -21.91 13.65 -3.05
N LYS A 184 -20.82 13.63 -3.83
CA LYS A 184 -19.44 13.69 -3.32
C LYS A 184 -19.20 14.96 -2.51
N SER A 185 -19.68 16.11 -3.00
CA SER A 185 -19.55 17.41 -2.32
C SER A 185 -20.27 17.43 -0.98
N VAL A 186 -21.56 17.04 -0.92
CA VAL A 186 -22.33 16.96 0.34
C VAL A 186 -21.67 15.99 1.33
N ALA A 187 -21.24 14.80 0.87
CA ALA A 187 -20.61 13.80 1.72
C ALA A 187 -19.24 14.26 2.27
N LYS A 188 -18.39 14.87 1.43
CA LYS A 188 -17.07 15.41 1.84
C LYS A 188 -17.26 16.59 2.81
N PHE A 189 -18.15 17.53 2.50
CA PHE A 189 -18.38 18.74 3.29
C PHE A 189 -18.80 18.44 4.74
N VAL A 190 -19.71 17.48 4.93
CA VAL A 190 -20.17 17.06 6.26
C VAL A 190 -19.11 16.26 7.00
N ARG A 191 -18.46 15.30 6.34
CA ARG A 191 -17.43 14.44 6.98
C ARG A 191 -16.19 15.21 7.41
N ALA A 192 -15.75 16.20 6.63
CA ALA A 192 -14.55 16.99 6.92
C ALA A 192 -14.72 18.00 8.08
N ARG A 193 -15.92 18.13 8.65
CA ARG A 193 -16.24 19.18 9.64
C ARG A 193 -16.87 18.53 10.88
N HIS A 194 -16.05 18.30 11.90
CA HIS A 194 -16.43 17.54 13.11
C HIS A 194 -17.78 17.94 13.70
N GLY A 195 -18.06 19.24 13.86
CA GLY A 195 -19.34 19.74 14.37
C GLY A 195 -20.57 19.49 13.48
N LEU A 196 -20.40 19.32 12.16
CA LEU A 196 -21.47 18.89 11.25
C LEU A 196 -21.63 17.36 11.28
N LEU A 197 -20.52 16.63 11.32
CA LEU A 197 -20.52 15.18 11.40
C LEU A 197 -21.17 14.67 12.70
N ASP A 198 -20.85 15.26 13.86
CA ASP A 198 -21.49 14.89 15.13
C ASP A 198 -22.99 15.23 15.14
N ARG A 199 -23.38 16.42 14.65
CA ARG A 199 -24.80 16.81 14.51
C ARG A 199 -25.55 15.81 13.63
N PHE A 200 -24.98 15.46 12.47
CA PHE A 200 -25.52 14.47 11.54
C PHE A 200 -25.63 13.09 12.20
N CYS A 201 -24.56 12.59 12.82
CA CYS A 201 -24.53 11.27 13.45
C CYS A 201 -25.49 11.18 14.64
N SER A 202 -25.65 12.25 15.42
CA SER A 202 -26.61 12.32 16.53
C SER A 202 -28.06 12.30 16.05
N GLN A 203 -28.38 13.05 14.99
CA GLN A 203 -29.71 13.00 14.35
C GLN A 203 -29.98 11.64 13.68
N GLN A 204 -28.97 11.03 13.05
CA GLN A 204 -29.08 9.71 12.42
C GLN A 204 -29.29 8.60 13.46
N LYS A 205 -28.56 8.60 14.60
CA LYS A 205 -28.73 7.63 15.69
C LYS A 205 -30.16 7.63 16.21
N ALA A 206 -30.73 8.80 16.50
CA ALA A 206 -32.10 8.93 16.99
C ALA A 206 -33.15 8.36 16.00
N ILE A 207 -32.86 8.38 14.69
CA ILE A 207 -33.73 7.74 13.68
C ILE A 207 -33.54 6.21 13.67
N ILE A 208 -32.29 5.72 13.77
CA ILE A 208 -31.99 4.29 13.84
C ILE A 208 -32.57 3.63 15.10
N GLU A 209 -32.55 4.32 16.24
CA GLU A 209 -33.14 3.87 17.51
C GLU A 209 -34.67 3.74 17.43
N ASN A 210 -35.34 4.47 16.53
CA ASN A 210 -36.75 4.30 16.21
C ASN A 210 -37.02 3.15 15.21
N GLY A 211 -36.02 2.32 14.90
CA GLY A 211 -36.12 1.12 14.04
C GLY A 211 -35.82 1.34 12.56
N ASP A 212 -35.47 2.56 12.18
CA ASP A 212 -35.39 3.00 10.79
C ASP A 212 -33.97 2.78 10.20
N LYS A 213 -33.85 2.01 9.10
CA LYS A 213 -32.53 1.64 8.56
C LYS A 213 -31.88 2.79 7.79
N ARG A 214 -30.92 3.47 8.42
CA ARG A 214 -30.08 4.52 7.80
C ARG A 214 -28.62 4.07 7.70
N MET A 215 -27.90 4.57 6.70
CA MET A 215 -26.49 4.26 6.43
C MET A 215 -25.62 5.51 6.63
N GLY A 216 -24.39 5.36 7.12
CA GLY A 216 -23.44 6.47 7.23
C GLY A 216 -23.06 7.06 5.87
N LEU A 217 -22.62 8.34 5.85
CA LEU A 217 -22.20 9.01 4.61
C LEU A 217 -20.92 8.37 4.05
N SER A 218 -20.98 7.94 2.79
CA SER A 218 -19.86 7.43 2.01
C SER A 218 -19.33 8.49 1.05
N VAL A 219 -18.01 8.62 0.97
CA VAL A 219 -17.32 9.24 -0.18
C VAL A 219 -17.07 8.13 -1.23
N PRO A 220 -17.03 8.42 -2.54
CA PRO A 220 -16.65 7.43 -3.56
C PRO A 220 -15.13 7.26 -3.66
N ILE A 221 -14.69 6.04 -3.96
CA ILE A 221 -13.31 5.68 -4.28
C ILE A 221 -13.16 5.75 -5.82
N PRO A 222 -12.18 6.49 -6.38
CA PRO A 222 -12.09 6.77 -7.83
C PRO A 222 -12.07 5.54 -8.77
N THR A 223 -11.65 4.38 -8.28
CA THR A 223 -11.52 3.13 -9.06
C THR A 223 -12.70 2.15 -8.92
N ARG A 224 -13.54 2.29 -7.88
CA ARG A 224 -14.62 1.34 -7.54
C ARG A 224 -15.98 2.03 -7.70
N TRP A 225 -16.61 1.91 -8.86
CA TRP A 225 -17.77 2.72 -9.26
C TRP A 225 -19.07 2.35 -8.53
N TYR A 226 -19.19 1.16 -7.97
CA TYR A 226 -20.25 0.86 -7.00
C TYR A 226 -20.20 1.75 -5.74
N THR A 227 -19.04 2.33 -5.41
CA THR A 227 -18.94 3.30 -4.29
C THR A 227 -19.50 4.68 -4.63
N VAL A 228 -19.63 5.02 -5.93
CA VAL A 228 -20.39 6.20 -6.40
C VAL A 228 -21.88 5.98 -6.17
N GLU A 229 -22.40 4.82 -6.54
CA GLU A 229 -23.76 4.40 -6.21
C GLU A 229 -24.00 4.45 -4.68
N ARG A 230 -23.07 3.88 -3.90
CA ARG A 230 -23.11 3.91 -2.43
C ARG A 230 -23.08 5.34 -1.86
N CYS A 231 -22.32 6.25 -2.47
CA CYS A 231 -22.27 7.67 -2.10
C CYS A 231 -23.63 8.34 -2.32
N ILE A 232 -24.15 8.29 -3.55
CA ILE A 232 -25.45 8.89 -3.92
C ILE A 232 -26.58 8.30 -3.05
N ARG A 233 -26.56 6.98 -2.82
CA ARG A 233 -27.49 6.27 -1.93
C ARG A 233 -27.37 6.74 -0.48
N SER A 234 -26.14 6.91 0.03
CA SER A 234 -25.92 7.40 1.40
C SER A 234 -26.39 8.85 1.61
N VAL A 235 -26.26 9.70 0.60
CA VAL A 235 -26.75 11.09 0.65
C VAL A 235 -28.29 11.10 0.57
N SER A 236 -28.87 10.42 -0.43
CA SER A 236 -30.33 10.36 -0.65
C SER A 236 -31.08 9.74 0.53
N ASN A 237 -30.60 8.60 1.05
CA ASN A 237 -31.19 7.93 2.22
C ASN A 237 -31.13 8.77 3.51
N ASN A 238 -30.38 9.87 3.53
CA ASN A 238 -30.29 10.79 4.67
C ASN A 238 -30.76 12.22 4.33
N GLN A 239 -31.51 12.43 3.25
CA GLN A 239 -32.02 13.75 2.84
C GLN A 239 -32.65 14.54 4.01
N SER A 240 -33.48 13.89 4.83
CA SER A 240 -34.13 14.52 6.00
C SER A 240 -33.13 14.92 7.08
N VAL A 241 -32.15 14.06 7.37
CA VAL A 241 -31.06 14.32 8.34
C VAL A 241 -30.19 15.47 7.87
N ILE A 242 -29.78 15.45 6.59
CA ILE A 242 -28.95 16.49 5.98
C ILE A 242 -29.69 17.82 6.00
N ARG A 243 -30.95 17.87 5.55
CA ARG A 243 -31.77 19.09 5.61
C ARG A 243 -31.97 19.59 7.05
N SER A 244 -32.10 18.70 8.04
CA SER A 244 -32.18 19.10 9.46
C SER A 244 -30.86 19.61 10.02
N THR A 245 -29.73 18.99 9.67
CA THR A 245 -28.38 19.44 10.05
C THR A 245 -28.06 20.82 9.46
N PHE A 246 -28.42 21.06 8.19
CA PHE A 246 -28.22 22.35 7.51
C PHE A 246 -29.29 23.41 7.86
N ALA A 247 -30.34 23.07 8.61
CA ALA A 247 -31.28 24.06 9.16
C ALA A 247 -30.70 24.77 10.41
N ASP A 248 -29.65 24.23 11.04
CA ASP A 248 -28.97 24.84 12.19
C ASP A 248 -28.09 26.02 11.74
N THR A 249 -28.72 27.18 11.56
CA THR A 249 -28.06 28.42 11.14
C THR A 249 -27.05 28.96 12.17
N GLN A 250 -27.03 28.45 13.41
CA GLN A 250 -25.98 28.78 14.38
C GLN A 250 -24.74 27.92 14.17
N LEU A 251 -24.93 26.63 13.87
CA LEU A 251 -23.87 25.72 13.49
C LEU A 251 -23.22 26.11 12.15
N LEU A 252 -24.01 26.39 11.11
CA LEU A 252 -23.50 26.80 9.79
C LEU A 252 -22.69 28.11 9.82
N LYS A 253 -23.00 29.05 10.73
CA LYS A 253 -22.23 30.29 10.89
C LYS A 253 -20.76 30.06 11.24
N ARG A 254 -20.42 28.94 11.89
CA ARG A 254 -19.03 28.59 12.25
C ARG A 254 -18.16 28.35 11.01
N PHE A 255 -18.76 27.95 9.89
CA PHE A 255 -18.08 27.63 8.64
C PHE A 255 -18.21 28.74 7.58
N ASN A 256 -18.72 29.92 7.96
CA ASN A 256 -18.92 31.06 7.05
C ASN A 256 -17.69 32.01 7.01
N THR A 257 -16.48 31.42 7.07
CA THR A 257 -15.22 32.15 6.92
C THR A 257 -15.02 32.57 5.46
N ARG A 258 -14.14 33.56 5.20
CA ARG A 258 -13.90 34.05 3.82
C ARG A 258 -13.35 32.96 2.89
N ALA A 259 -12.63 31.97 3.43
CA ALA A 259 -12.09 30.84 2.67
C ALA A 259 -13.16 29.75 2.41
N GLN A 260 -13.95 29.39 3.42
CA GLN A 260 -14.88 28.26 3.34
C GLN A 260 -16.25 28.63 2.72
N ARG A 261 -16.60 29.92 2.67
CA ARG A 261 -17.88 30.43 2.14
C ARG A 261 -18.28 29.89 0.74
N PRO A 262 -17.40 29.85 -0.28
CA PRO A 262 -17.81 29.38 -1.62
C PRO A 262 -18.19 27.89 -1.66
N GLU A 263 -17.57 27.08 -0.80
CA GLU A 263 -17.93 25.66 -0.63
C GLU A 263 -19.25 25.52 0.13
N LEU A 264 -19.41 26.27 1.23
CA LEU A 264 -20.64 26.30 2.04
C LEU A 264 -21.86 26.76 1.22
N GLU A 265 -21.74 27.84 0.45
CA GLU A 265 -22.83 28.37 -0.38
C GLU A 265 -23.25 27.37 -1.47
N ARG A 266 -22.27 26.69 -2.11
CA ARG A 266 -22.53 25.59 -3.06
C ARG A 266 -23.29 24.45 -2.40
N VAL A 267 -22.81 23.94 -1.26
CA VAL A 267 -23.41 22.78 -0.59
C VAL A 267 -24.79 23.11 -0.02
N VAL A 268 -25.01 24.33 0.50
CA VAL A 268 -26.34 24.81 0.91
C VAL A 268 -27.32 24.84 -0.27
N ALA A 269 -26.89 25.28 -1.47
CA ALA A 269 -27.72 25.24 -2.67
C ALA A 269 -28.09 23.80 -3.07
N ILE A 270 -27.13 22.87 -3.08
CA ILE A 270 -27.34 21.44 -3.38
C ILE A 270 -28.31 20.77 -2.39
N VAL A 271 -28.25 21.12 -1.10
CA VAL A 271 -29.17 20.60 -0.08
C VAL A 271 -30.57 21.21 -0.20
N GLY A 272 -30.65 22.46 -0.63
CA GLY A 272 -31.90 23.16 -0.91
C GLY A 272 -32.66 22.59 -2.12
N ASP A 273 -31.98 22.38 -3.25
CA ASP A 273 -32.63 22.03 -4.52
C ASP A 273 -33.35 20.67 -4.50
N GLN A 274 -34.68 20.71 -4.57
CA GLN A 274 -35.52 19.52 -4.69
C GLN A 274 -35.35 18.79 -6.03
N GLY A 275 -34.96 19.49 -7.11
CA GLY A 275 -34.69 18.89 -8.42
C GLY A 275 -33.58 17.86 -8.33
N ARG A 276 -32.41 18.27 -7.84
CA ARG A 276 -31.25 17.41 -7.58
C ARG A 276 -31.55 16.20 -6.69
N TRP A 277 -32.42 16.33 -5.69
CA TRP A 277 -32.83 15.17 -4.88
C TRP A 277 -33.68 14.17 -5.67
N ASN A 278 -34.69 14.65 -6.42
CA ASN A 278 -35.50 13.80 -7.30
C ASN A 278 -34.60 13.10 -8.35
N GLU A 279 -33.63 13.83 -8.92
CA GLU A 279 -32.67 13.32 -9.89
C GLU A 279 -31.73 12.27 -9.28
N SER A 280 -31.37 12.42 -8.00
CA SER A 280 -30.60 11.41 -7.26
C SER A 280 -31.37 10.10 -7.07
N GLU A 281 -32.69 10.16 -6.80
CA GLU A 281 -33.55 8.97 -6.71
C GLU A 281 -33.70 8.28 -8.08
N ARG A 282 -33.92 9.06 -9.14
CA ARG A 282 -34.04 8.57 -10.53
C ARG A 282 -32.74 7.89 -11.00
N ALA A 283 -31.60 8.51 -10.72
CA ALA A 283 -30.29 7.90 -10.99
C ALA A 283 -30.14 6.57 -10.24
N LEU A 284 -30.41 6.51 -8.93
CA LEU A 284 -30.35 5.27 -8.16
C LEU A 284 -31.29 4.17 -8.70
N GLY A 285 -32.45 4.53 -9.24
CA GLY A 285 -33.35 3.60 -9.93
C GLY A 285 -32.73 2.96 -11.18
N LEU A 286 -31.94 3.73 -11.95
CA LEU A 286 -31.24 3.26 -13.16
C LEU A 286 -29.91 2.53 -12.87
N LEU A 287 -29.28 2.76 -11.71
CA LEU A 287 -28.06 2.06 -11.29
C LEU A 287 -28.34 0.75 -10.54
N ALA A 288 -29.48 0.65 -9.84
CA ALA A 288 -29.79 -0.50 -8.98
C ALA A 288 -29.77 -1.87 -9.70
N PRO A 289 -30.25 -2.03 -10.96
CA PRO A 289 -30.12 -3.31 -11.67
C PRO A 289 -28.66 -3.70 -11.92
N ILE A 290 -27.83 -2.76 -12.38
CA ILE A 290 -26.39 -2.98 -12.62
C ILE A 290 -25.67 -3.34 -11.32
N ASN A 291 -26.00 -2.67 -10.22
CA ASN A 291 -25.41 -2.94 -8.90
C ASN A 291 -25.80 -4.34 -8.36
N LYS A 292 -27.03 -4.80 -8.63
CA LYS A 292 -27.45 -6.19 -8.35
C LYS A 292 -26.61 -7.17 -9.17
N SER A 293 -26.47 -6.95 -10.48
CA SER A 293 -25.73 -7.84 -11.38
C SER A 293 -24.25 -7.92 -11.05
N LEU A 294 -23.66 -6.80 -10.62
CA LEU A 294 -22.31 -6.75 -10.06
C LEU A 294 -22.18 -7.66 -8.83
N ALA A 295 -23.04 -7.49 -7.82
CA ALA A 295 -23.00 -8.27 -6.58
C ALA A 295 -23.22 -9.78 -6.81
N VAL A 296 -24.05 -10.16 -7.80
CA VAL A 296 -24.16 -11.56 -8.27
C VAL A 296 -22.84 -12.05 -8.85
N CYS A 297 -22.20 -11.26 -9.73
CA CYS A 297 -20.95 -11.64 -10.37
C CYS A 297 -19.72 -11.64 -9.44
N GLU A 298 -19.77 -10.97 -8.28
CA GLU A 298 -18.72 -10.97 -7.25
C GLU A 298 -18.78 -12.18 -6.29
N SER A 299 -19.90 -12.92 -6.26
CA SER A 299 -20.12 -14.01 -5.30
C SER A 299 -19.34 -15.28 -5.62
N ASP A 300 -18.82 -15.94 -4.58
CA ASP A 300 -17.99 -17.17 -4.70
C ASP A 300 -18.77 -18.41 -5.21
N ASP A 301 -20.09 -18.39 -5.13
CA ASP A 301 -20.99 -19.53 -5.37
C ASP A 301 -21.82 -19.41 -6.67
N THR A 302 -21.55 -18.37 -7.47
CA THR A 302 -22.29 -18.08 -8.71
C THR A 302 -21.63 -18.73 -9.92
N PHE A 303 -22.45 -19.33 -10.80
CA PHE A 303 -22.02 -20.08 -11.97
C PHE A 303 -21.79 -19.16 -13.18
N LEU A 304 -20.89 -19.56 -14.09
CA LEU A 304 -20.56 -18.78 -15.29
C LEU A 304 -21.78 -18.45 -16.19
N SER A 305 -22.82 -19.30 -16.18
CA SER A 305 -24.10 -19.07 -16.87
C SER A 305 -24.80 -17.78 -16.41
N SER A 306 -24.65 -17.41 -15.13
CA SER A 306 -25.29 -16.22 -14.54
C SER A 306 -24.80 -14.91 -15.17
N VAL A 307 -23.62 -14.86 -15.78
CA VAL A 307 -23.13 -13.65 -16.48
C VAL A 307 -24.09 -13.27 -17.61
N TYR A 308 -24.47 -14.24 -18.45
CA TYR A 308 -25.44 -14.00 -19.53
C TYR A 308 -26.84 -13.72 -18.94
N SER A 309 -27.26 -14.46 -17.90
CA SER A 309 -28.55 -14.24 -17.21
C SER A 309 -28.72 -12.83 -16.67
N GLU A 310 -27.66 -12.23 -16.11
CA GLU A 310 -27.74 -10.87 -15.57
C GLU A 310 -27.78 -9.81 -16.68
N PHE A 311 -27.11 -10.01 -17.83
CA PHE A 311 -27.30 -9.16 -19.01
C PHE A 311 -28.75 -9.19 -19.53
N VAL A 312 -29.39 -10.37 -19.54
CA VAL A 312 -30.83 -10.48 -19.84
C VAL A 312 -31.68 -9.80 -18.75
N SER A 313 -31.37 -10.00 -17.47
CA SER A 313 -32.11 -9.40 -16.35
C SER A 313 -32.03 -7.87 -16.30
N ILE A 314 -30.93 -7.28 -16.78
CA ILE A 314 -30.81 -5.85 -17.03
C ILE A 314 -31.69 -5.44 -18.22
N LYS A 315 -31.57 -6.11 -19.39
CA LYS A 315 -32.38 -5.76 -20.57
C LYS A 315 -33.89 -5.86 -20.33
N GLU A 316 -34.35 -6.84 -19.56
CA GLU A 316 -35.76 -7.04 -19.22
C GLU A 316 -36.23 -6.21 -18.01
N ASN A 317 -35.37 -5.35 -17.44
CA ASN A 317 -35.72 -4.63 -16.23
C ASN A 317 -36.76 -3.52 -16.49
N PRO A 318 -37.84 -3.43 -15.68
CA PRO A 318 -38.82 -2.34 -15.78
C PRO A 318 -38.23 -0.93 -15.67
N ALA A 319 -37.05 -0.75 -15.05
CA ALA A 319 -36.35 0.53 -14.95
C ALA A 319 -35.90 1.11 -16.30
N TYR A 320 -35.70 0.27 -17.33
CA TYR A 320 -35.30 0.70 -18.68
C TYR A 320 -36.42 0.51 -19.71
N LEU A 321 -37.30 -0.49 -19.52
CA LEU A 321 -38.40 -0.78 -20.44
C LEU A 321 -39.64 0.13 -20.28
N LYS A 322 -39.77 0.88 -19.18
CA LYS A 322 -40.95 1.72 -18.92
C LYS A 322 -40.59 3.21 -18.88
N PRO A 323 -41.38 4.09 -19.52
CA PRO A 323 -41.26 5.53 -19.31
C PRO A 323 -41.46 5.88 -17.83
N MET A 324 -40.65 6.80 -17.31
CA MET A 324 -40.69 7.11 -15.87
C MET A 324 -42.04 7.67 -15.41
N SER A 325 -42.58 7.05 -14.36
CA SER A 325 -43.76 7.53 -13.64
C SER A 325 -43.50 8.87 -12.95
N GLY A 326 -44.46 9.81 -13.05
CA GLY A 326 -44.37 11.12 -12.38
C GLY A 326 -43.51 12.16 -13.09
N ALA A 327 -42.77 11.80 -14.15
CA ALA A 327 -42.05 12.75 -14.99
C ALA A 327 -42.99 13.56 -15.91
N SER A 328 -42.63 14.81 -16.18
CA SER A 328 -43.24 15.67 -17.20
C SER A 328 -42.98 15.16 -18.63
N VAL A 329 -43.60 15.78 -19.64
CA VAL A 329 -43.47 15.34 -21.05
C VAL A 329 -42.03 15.52 -21.55
N GLU A 330 -41.39 16.64 -21.22
CA GLU A 330 -40.01 16.96 -21.61
C GLU A 330 -38.99 16.05 -20.90
N GLU A 331 -39.17 15.83 -19.59
CA GLU A 331 -38.34 14.89 -18.83
C GLU A 331 -38.43 13.46 -19.38
N ARG A 332 -39.62 12.99 -19.79
CA ARG A 332 -39.79 11.67 -20.43
C ARG A 332 -39.00 11.54 -21.73
N GLY A 333 -38.87 12.62 -22.49
CA GLY A 333 -38.03 12.68 -23.69
C GLY A 333 -36.58 12.39 -23.35
N THR A 334 -35.96 13.22 -22.50
CA THR A 334 -34.58 13.01 -22.05
C THR A 334 -34.38 11.62 -21.41
N TYR A 335 -35.32 11.18 -20.56
CA TYR A 335 -35.17 9.89 -19.88
C TYR A 335 -35.27 8.69 -20.82
N ALA A 336 -36.04 8.76 -21.91
CA ALA A 336 -36.06 7.72 -22.93
C ALA A 336 -34.74 7.67 -23.73
N GLU A 337 -34.13 8.82 -24.03
CA GLU A 337 -32.81 8.89 -24.67
C GLU A 337 -31.73 8.27 -23.77
N ILE A 338 -31.76 8.63 -22.47
CA ILE A 338 -30.89 8.08 -21.43
C ILE A 338 -31.09 6.57 -21.24
N GLN A 339 -32.33 6.07 -21.27
CA GLN A 339 -32.63 4.64 -21.18
C GLN A 339 -32.05 3.89 -22.38
N ARG A 340 -32.19 4.42 -23.61
CA ARG A 340 -31.57 3.87 -24.82
C ARG A 340 -30.05 3.84 -24.74
N GLU A 341 -29.41 4.94 -24.36
CA GLU A 341 -27.95 5.01 -24.24
C GLU A 341 -27.40 4.00 -23.21
N ILE A 342 -28.16 3.71 -22.13
CA ILE A 342 -27.86 2.61 -21.22
C ILE A 342 -27.99 1.25 -21.91
N PHE A 343 -29.04 0.99 -22.71
CA PHE A 343 -29.16 -0.25 -23.48
C PHE A 343 -27.97 -0.47 -24.44
N ASP A 344 -27.53 0.59 -25.13
CA ASP A 344 -26.39 0.54 -26.06
C ASP A 344 -25.08 0.20 -25.31
N LEU A 345 -24.85 0.81 -24.13
CA LEU A 345 -23.72 0.48 -23.25
C LEU A 345 -23.80 -0.95 -22.68
N VAL A 346 -25.01 -1.41 -22.30
CA VAL A 346 -25.25 -2.77 -21.82
C VAL A 346 -24.85 -3.79 -22.89
N GLU A 347 -25.20 -3.54 -24.15
CA GLU A 347 -24.89 -4.47 -25.24
C GLU A 347 -23.40 -4.45 -25.63
N SER A 348 -22.80 -3.28 -25.80
CA SER A 348 -21.36 -3.17 -26.06
C SER A 348 -20.52 -3.81 -24.94
N ARG A 349 -20.97 -3.70 -23.67
CA ARG A 349 -20.31 -4.37 -22.55
C ARG A 349 -20.56 -5.89 -22.52
N ARG A 350 -21.73 -6.37 -22.98
CA ARG A 350 -22.00 -7.81 -23.16
C ARG A 350 -21.03 -8.40 -24.18
N GLU A 351 -20.98 -7.83 -25.37
CA GLU A 351 -20.11 -8.27 -26.47
C GLU A 351 -18.63 -8.31 -26.06
N PHE A 352 -18.16 -7.28 -25.36
CA PHE A 352 -16.77 -7.19 -24.88
C PHE A 352 -16.34 -8.31 -23.92
N LEU A 353 -17.30 -8.87 -23.15
CA LEU A 353 -17.06 -9.90 -22.13
C LEU A 353 -17.39 -11.32 -22.63
N MET A 354 -18.31 -11.48 -23.59
CA MET A 354 -19.00 -12.76 -23.83
C MET A 354 -18.11 -13.83 -24.49
N SER A 355 -17.49 -14.67 -23.65
CA SER A 355 -16.66 -15.79 -24.07
C SER A 355 -17.49 -17.01 -24.52
N SER A 356 -16.84 -17.92 -25.25
CA SER A 356 -17.40 -19.23 -25.62
C SER A 356 -17.86 -20.02 -24.41
N SER A 357 -17.09 -20.01 -23.31
CA SER A 357 -17.47 -20.70 -22.07
C SER A 357 -18.68 -20.05 -21.39
N MET A 358 -18.88 -18.73 -21.47
CA MET A 358 -20.09 -18.08 -20.94
C MET A 358 -21.34 -18.46 -21.76
N ARG A 359 -21.25 -18.41 -23.09
CA ARG A 359 -22.30 -18.89 -24.02
C ARG A 359 -22.65 -20.35 -23.78
N VAL A 360 -21.66 -21.23 -23.70
CA VAL A 360 -21.86 -22.67 -23.48
C VAL A 360 -22.38 -22.96 -22.06
N ALA A 361 -21.96 -22.21 -21.02
CA ALA A 361 -22.53 -22.35 -19.68
C ALA A 361 -24.04 -22.03 -19.66
N TYR A 362 -24.47 -20.93 -20.28
CA TYR A 362 -25.91 -20.61 -20.45
C TYR A 362 -26.62 -21.65 -21.34
N LEU A 363 -25.93 -22.21 -22.33
CA LEU A 363 -26.46 -23.30 -23.16
C LEU A 363 -26.56 -24.64 -22.40
N LEU A 364 -25.93 -24.82 -21.24
CA LEU A 364 -26.01 -26.06 -20.45
C LEU A 364 -26.85 -25.93 -19.17
N ASP A 365 -27.22 -24.72 -18.77
CA ASP A 365 -27.95 -24.45 -17.52
C ASP A 365 -29.46 -24.74 -17.66
N GLN A 366 -30.02 -25.60 -16.80
CA GLN A 366 -31.46 -25.91 -16.86
C GLN A 366 -32.36 -24.76 -16.37
N THR A 367 -31.81 -23.73 -15.71
CA THR A 367 -32.55 -22.60 -15.13
C THR A 367 -32.68 -21.41 -16.09
N THR A 368 -32.00 -21.43 -17.24
CA THR A 368 -31.95 -20.33 -18.21
C THR A 368 -32.91 -20.52 -19.37
N ASP A 369 -33.48 -19.43 -19.88
CA ASP A 369 -34.34 -19.41 -21.06
C ASP A 369 -33.50 -19.17 -22.33
N ILE A 370 -33.35 -20.19 -23.18
CA ILE A 370 -32.54 -20.06 -24.40
C ILE A 370 -33.21 -19.27 -25.53
N THR A 371 -34.48 -18.86 -25.38
CA THR A 371 -35.07 -17.86 -26.29
C THR A 371 -34.52 -16.46 -26.07
N LYS A 372 -33.71 -16.24 -25.02
CA LYS A 372 -33.04 -14.97 -24.68
C LYS A 372 -31.62 -14.84 -25.22
N PHE A 373 -31.13 -15.82 -25.97
CA PHE A 373 -29.90 -15.64 -26.76
C PHE A 373 -30.09 -14.52 -27.79
N ALA A 374 -29.08 -13.67 -27.98
CA ALA A 374 -29.20 -12.54 -28.88
C ALA A 374 -29.23 -13.02 -30.34
N CYS A 375 -30.21 -12.55 -31.10
CA CYS A 375 -30.15 -12.63 -32.56
C CYS A 375 -29.03 -11.73 -33.07
N SER A 376 -28.36 -12.14 -34.16
CA SER A 376 -27.47 -11.25 -34.88
C SER A 376 -28.24 -10.06 -35.46
N SER A 377 -27.58 -8.90 -35.52
CA SER A 377 -28.04 -7.72 -36.25
C SER A 377 -27.67 -7.77 -37.75
N ASP A 378 -26.61 -8.49 -38.12
CA ASP A 378 -26.25 -8.79 -39.52
C ASP A 378 -26.79 -10.18 -39.92
N PRO A 379 -27.62 -10.29 -40.99
CA PRO A 379 -28.10 -11.58 -41.52
C PRO A 379 -27.02 -12.58 -41.94
N ASN A 380 -25.76 -12.15 -42.08
CA ASN A 380 -24.62 -12.98 -42.44
C ASN A 380 -23.86 -13.54 -41.22
N GLU A 381 -24.12 -13.04 -40.02
CA GLU A 381 -23.46 -13.48 -38.78
C GLU A 381 -24.34 -14.43 -37.95
N GLU A 382 -23.71 -15.37 -37.24
CA GLU A 382 -24.40 -16.31 -36.35
C GLU A 382 -24.81 -15.62 -35.04
N GLY A 383 -26.10 -15.66 -34.70
CA GLY A 383 -26.59 -15.23 -33.38
C GLY A 383 -26.09 -16.15 -32.24
N ASP A 384 -26.13 -15.66 -30.99
CA ASP A 384 -25.46 -16.30 -29.85
C ASP A 384 -25.83 -17.78 -29.63
N LEU A 385 -27.07 -18.20 -29.95
CA LEU A 385 -27.48 -19.60 -29.84
C LEU A 385 -26.72 -20.50 -30.84
N ALA A 386 -26.53 -20.04 -32.08
CA ALA A 386 -25.78 -20.78 -33.09
C ALA A 386 -24.29 -20.85 -32.73
N LEU A 387 -23.72 -19.72 -32.30
CA LEU A 387 -22.36 -19.65 -31.75
C LEU A 387 -22.18 -20.64 -30.59
N ALA A 388 -23.07 -20.58 -29.59
CA ALA A 388 -23.02 -21.45 -28.40
C ALA A 388 -23.15 -22.94 -28.77
N MET A 389 -24.01 -23.28 -29.73
CA MET A 389 -24.18 -24.67 -30.20
C MET A 389 -22.94 -25.18 -30.92
N ARG A 390 -22.34 -24.36 -31.79
CA ARG A 390 -21.08 -24.66 -32.47
C ARG A 390 -19.94 -24.81 -31.46
N GLU A 391 -19.84 -23.90 -30.50
CA GLU A 391 -18.86 -23.94 -29.41
C GLU A 391 -19.03 -25.16 -28.50
N LEU A 392 -20.27 -25.59 -28.19
CA LEU A 392 -20.53 -26.82 -27.42
C LEU A 392 -20.09 -28.08 -28.18
N VAL A 393 -20.36 -28.16 -29.48
CA VAL A 393 -19.85 -29.26 -30.34
C VAL A 393 -18.32 -29.23 -30.37
N ASP A 394 -17.72 -28.04 -30.48
CA ASP A 394 -16.28 -27.85 -30.46
C ASP A 394 -15.61 -28.28 -29.14
N MET A 395 -16.23 -27.99 -28.00
CA MET A 395 -15.77 -28.49 -26.69
C MET A 395 -15.98 -30.01 -26.51
N ALA A 396 -16.87 -30.62 -27.30
CA ALA A 396 -17.19 -32.06 -27.28
C ALA A 396 -16.49 -32.86 -28.40
N LYS A 397 -15.45 -32.32 -29.06
CA LYS A 397 -14.80 -32.85 -30.28
C LYS A 397 -14.08 -34.22 -30.20
N GLY A 398 -14.42 -35.08 -29.24
CA GLY A 398 -14.04 -36.50 -29.23
C GLY A 398 -14.95 -37.43 -30.04
N ALA A 399 -16.18 -36.99 -30.40
CA ALA A 399 -17.24 -37.90 -30.87
C ALA A 399 -18.10 -37.36 -32.04
N ALA A 400 -17.58 -36.44 -32.85
CA ALA A 400 -18.34 -35.73 -33.89
C ALA A 400 -18.88 -36.59 -35.07
N THR A 401 -18.74 -37.91 -35.02
CA THR A 401 -19.30 -38.87 -35.99
C THR A 401 -20.40 -39.76 -35.39
N ASP A 402 -20.72 -39.63 -34.10
CA ASP A 402 -21.68 -40.49 -33.42
C ASP A 402 -23.12 -39.90 -33.45
N PRO A 403 -24.14 -40.66 -33.87
CA PRO A 403 -25.54 -40.26 -33.75
C PRO A 403 -25.97 -39.83 -32.34
N ASP A 404 -25.35 -40.33 -31.27
CA ASP A 404 -25.67 -39.97 -29.87
C ASP A 404 -25.33 -38.50 -29.52
N VAL A 405 -24.57 -37.78 -30.35
CA VAL A 405 -24.40 -36.31 -30.20
C VAL A 405 -25.68 -35.55 -30.61
N ARG A 406 -26.71 -36.24 -31.11
CA ARG A 406 -28.08 -35.69 -31.23
C ARG A 406 -28.76 -35.57 -29.87
N PHE A 407 -28.23 -34.69 -29.03
CA PHE A 407 -29.02 -34.04 -27.97
C PHE A 407 -30.18 -33.30 -28.64
N THR A 408 -31.35 -33.93 -28.71
CA THR A 408 -32.51 -33.28 -29.30
C THR A 408 -33.00 -32.21 -28.34
N TRP A 409 -33.06 -30.96 -28.80
CA TRP A 409 -33.45 -29.81 -27.95
C TRP A 409 -34.86 -29.94 -27.35
N ALA A 410 -35.69 -30.82 -27.92
CA ALA A 410 -36.94 -31.30 -27.35
C ALA A 410 -36.81 -31.87 -25.93
N GLU A 411 -35.68 -32.48 -25.57
CA GLU A 411 -35.43 -33.06 -24.24
C GLU A 411 -34.91 -32.07 -23.20
N ARG A 412 -34.43 -30.89 -23.61
CA ARG A 412 -34.19 -29.76 -22.69
C ARG A 412 -35.47 -28.98 -22.45
N GLY A 413 -36.22 -28.74 -23.53
CA GLY A 413 -37.12 -27.60 -23.62
C GLY A 413 -36.37 -26.29 -23.86
N THR A 414 -37.08 -25.26 -24.32
CA THR A 414 -36.56 -23.91 -24.47
C THR A 414 -36.69 -23.08 -23.19
N ALA A 415 -37.69 -23.38 -22.37
CA ALA A 415 -38.01 -22.68 -21.13
C ALA A 415 -37.25 -23.24 -19.91
N PRO A 416 -37.03 -22.44 -18.86
CA PRO A 416 -36.44 -22.87 -17.60
C PRO A 416 -37.15 -24.08 -16.96
N THR A 417 -36.36 -25.01 -16.45
CA THR A 417 -36.80 -26.17 -15.67
C THR A 417 -37.11 -25.74 -14.23
N THR A 418 -38.29 -26.10 -13.71
CA THR A 418 -38.77 -25.72 -12.36
C THR A 418 -38.17 -26.52 -11.20
N ILE A 419 -37.19 -27.40 -11.46
CA ILE A 419 -36.56 -28.24 -10.43
C ILE A 419 -35.62 -27.35 -9.57
N PRO A 420 -35.83 -27.23 -8.25
CA PRO A 420 -35.07 -26.30 -7.40
C PRO A 420 -33.70 -26.86 -7.02
N MET A 421 -32.75 -26.87 -7.97
CA MET A 421 -31.36 -27.25 -7.74
C MET A 421 -30.38 -26.49 -8.63
N SER A 422 -29.11 -26.40 -8.20
CA SER A 422 -28.05 -25.75 -8.98
C SER A 422 -27.71 -26.53 -10.27
N PRO A 423 -27.14 -25.85 -11.29
CA PRO A 423 -26.77 -26.50 -12.56
C PRO A 423 -25.77 -27.65 -12.39
N SER A 424 -24.77 -27.46 -11.53
CA SER A 424 -23.81 -28.53 -11.18
C SER A 424 -24.51 -29.75 -10.57
N SER A 425 -25.50 -29.56 -9.70
CA SER A 425 -26.29 -30.66 -9.12
C SER A 425 -27.15 -31.37 -10.16
N PHE A 426 -27.78 -30.63 -11.08
CA PHE A 426 -28.59 -31.20 -12.16
C PHE A 426 -27.78 -32.13 -13.08
N TRP A 427 -26.58 -31.71 -13.50
CA TRP A 427 -25.67 -32.53 -14.31
C TRP A 427 -24.97 -33.67 -13.53
N LYS A 428 -24.96 -33.61 -12.20
CA LYS A 428 -24.48 -34.70 -11.34
C LYS A 428 -25.57 -35.74 -11.03
N ILE A 429 -26.84 -35.35 -11.01
CA ILE A 429 -27.99 -36.20 -10.64
C ILE A 429 -28.76 -36.68 -11.88
N HIS A 430 -29.34 -35.77 -12.66
CA HIS A 430 -30.38 -36.10 -13.65
C HIS A 430 -29.84 -36.51 -15.03
N ARG A 431 -28.69 -35.97 -15.46
CA ARG A 431 -28.12 -36.26 -16.79
C ARG A 431 -26.91 -37.22 -16.77
N ARG A 432 -26.53 -37.73 -15.59
CA ARG A 432 -25.32 -38.54 -15.34
C ARG A 432 -25.19 -39.79 -16.24
N ALA A 433 -26.30 -40.44 -16.57
CA ALA A 433 -26.32 -41.66 -17.39
C ALA A 433 -26.87 -41.44 -18.81
N ALA A 434 -27.42 -40.26 -19.12
CA ALA A 434 -28.12 -39.99 -20.37
C ALA A 434 -27.26 -39.27 -21.42
N LEU A 435 -26.28 -38.47 -21.00
CA LEU A 435 -25.52 -37.58 -21.89
C LEU A 435 -24.01 -37.66 -21.59
N PRO A 436 -23.35 -38.81 -21.86
CA PRO A 436 -21.98 -39.07 -21.43
C PRO A 436 -20.95 -38.11 -22.04
N LEU A 437 -21.21 -37.58 -23.24
CA LEU A 437 -20.31 -36.67 -23.96
C LEU A 437 -20.46 -35.20 -23.53
N LEU A 438 -21.68 -34.76 -23.17
CA LEU A 438 -21.94 -33.39 -22.72
C LEU A 438 -21.61 -33.21 -21.24
N LYS A 439 -21.69 -34.28 -20.42
CA LYS A 439 -21.43 -34.20 -18.98
C LYS A 439 -20.04 -33.63 -18.63
N PRO A 440 -18.90 -34.06 -19.22
CA PRO A 440 -17.60 -33.48 -18.92
C PRO A 440 -17.52 -31.99 -19.22
N VAL A 441 -18.16 -31.52 -20.32
CA VAL A 441 -18.25 -30.10 -20.66
C VAL A 441 -19.08 -29.34 -19.63
N ALA A 442 -20.21 -29.89 -19.18
CA ALA A 442 -21.04 -29.29 -18.15
C ALA A 442 -20.33 -29.22 -16.78
N ASP A 443 -19.71 -30.32 -16.34
CA ASP A 443 -18.92 -30.35 -15.09
C ASP A 443 -17.76 -29.34 -15.14
N MET A 444 -17.15 -29.12 -16.31
CA MET A 444 -16.12 -28.11 -16.55
C MET A 444 -16.69 -26.69 -16.47
N MET A 445 -17.71 -26.35 -17.28
CA MET A 445 -18.30 -25.02 -17.34
C MET A 445 -18.85 -24.55 -15.97
N PHE A 446 -19.45 -25.47 -15.20
CA PHE A 446 -19.96 -25.17 -13.85
C PHE A 446 -18.90 -25.24 -12.74
N ALA A 447 -17.63 -25.48 -13.07
CA ALA A 447 -16.47 -25.24 -12.20
C ALA A 447 -15.82 -23.86 -12.44
N ILE A 448 -16.17 -23.14 -13.51
CA ILE A 448 -15.66 -21.79 -13.80
C ILE A 448 -16.48 -20.75 -13.01
N PRO A 449 -15.85 -19.89 -12.19
CA PRO A 449 -16.52 -18.76 -11.53
C PRO A 449 -16.69 -17.56 -12.47
N THR A 450 -17.51 -16.60 -12.06
CA THR A 450 -17.85 -15.37 -12.79
C THR A 450 -16.76 -14.28 -12.76
N SER A 451 -15.88 -14.26 -11.76
CA SER A 451 -14.97 -13.12 -11.54
C SER A 451 -13.68 -13.48 -10.80
N SER A 452 -12.70 -12.57 -10.90
CA SER A 452 -11.47 -12.57 -10.09
C SER A 452 -11.65 -11.87 -8.73
N ALA A 453 -12.88 -11.58 -8.28
CA ALA A 453 -13.15 -10.82 -7.06
C ALA A 453 -12.63 -11.48 -5.76
N SER A 454 -12.32 -12.78 -5.80
CA SER A 454 -11.64 -13.49 -4.70
C SER A 454 -10.12 -13.19 -4.65
N SER A 455 -9.48 -12.93 -5.79
CA SER A 455 -8.12 -12.40 -5.86
C SER A 455 -8.04 -10.96 -5.35
N GLU A 456 -9.02 -10.10 -5.69
CA GLU A 456 -9.04 -8.72 -5.18
C GLU A 456 -9.23 -8.69 -3.64
N ARG A 457 -10.19 -9.46 -3.11
CA ARG A 457 -10.39 -9.61 -1.64
C ARG A 457 -9.13 -10.11 -0.92
N CYS A 458 -8.29 -10.91 -1.56
CA CYS A 458 -7.04 -11.39 -1.00
C CYS A 458 -6.01 -10.26 -0.74
N TRP A 459 -6.14 -9.10 -1.39
CA TRP A 459 -5.26 -7.96 -1.13
C TRP A 459 -5.52 -7.26 0.21
N SER A 460 -6.77 -7.23 0.69
CA SER A 460 -7.07 -6.77 2.06
C SER A 460 -6.31 -7.60 3.11
N ILE A 461 -6.19 -8.91 2.88
CA ILE A 461 -5.43 -9.82 3.74
C ILE A 461 -3.92 -9.58 3.61
N HIS A 462 -3.39 -9.34 2.40
CA HIS A 462 -1.99 -8.94 2.22
C HIS A 462 -1.69 -7.61 2.94
N GLY A 463 -2.54 -6.59 2.79
CA GLY A 463 -2.40 -5.30 3.46
C GLY A 463 -2.45 -5.40 4.98
N PHE A 464 -3.33 -6.23 5.54
CA PHE A 464 -3.38 -6.51 6.98
C PHE A 464 -2.11 -7.21 7.50
N ILE A 465 -1.60 -8.21 6.76
CA ILE A 465 -0.41 -8.97 7.13
C ILE A 465 0.90 -8.17 6.92
N HIS A 466 0.96 -7.30 5.91
CA HIS A 466 2.14 -6.54 5.48
C HIS A 466 1.95 -5.01 5.52
N SER A 467 1.19 -4.52 6.51
CA SER A 467 0.87 -3.09 6.67
C SER A 467 2.09 -2.18 6.92
N LYS A 468 1.89 -0.86 6.88
CA LYS A 468 2.87 0.18 7.28
C LYS A 468 3.61 -0.16 8.59
N ARG A 469 2.89 -0.69 9.60
CA ARG A 469 3.43 -1.07 10.92
C ARG A 469 4.16 -2.43 10.93
N ARG A 470 4.10 -3.21 9.85
CA ARG A 470 4.65 -4.59 9.70
C ARG A 470 5.46 -4.81 8.41
N ASN A 471 5.85 -3.74 7.72
CA ASN A 471 6.51 -3.77 6.41
C ASN A 471 7.86 -4.54 6.34
N ARG A 472 8.51 -4.82 7.49
CA ARG A 472 9.77 -5.58 7.61
C ARG A 472 9.67 -7.10 7.37
N LEU A 473 8.57 -7.63 6.82
CA LEU A 473 8.46 -9.03 6.41
C LEU A 473 9.06 -9.25 5.01
N HIS A 474 9.75 -10.39 4.82
CA HIS A 474 10.15 -10.86 3.50
C HIS A 474 8.95 -11.45 2.75
N ALA A 475 8.91 -11.34 1.41
CA ALA A 475 7.77 -11.76 0.58
C ALA A 475 7.31 -13.19 0.88
N SER A 476 8.22 -14.17 0.88
CA SER A 476 7.91 -15.58 1.21
C SER A 476 7.36 -15.81 2.64
N LYS A 477 7.56 -14.87 3.57
CA LYS A 477 6.93 -14.91 4.91
C LYS A 477 5.57 -14.22 4.94
N VAL A 478 5.34 -13.24 4.07
CA VAL A 478 3.99 -12.68 3.83
C VAL A 478 3.12 -13.75 3.19
N GLU A 479 3.59 -14.39 2.12
CA GLU A 479 2.91 -15.49 1.41
C GLU A 479 2.49 -16.61 2.38
N GLN A 480 3.42 -17.17 3.17
CA GLN A 480 3.10 -18.23 4.15
C GLN A 480 2.07 -17.79 5.20
N LEU A 481 2.09 -16.52 5.62
CA LEU A 481 1.13 -15.96 6.56
C LEU A 481 -0.25 -15.77 5.94
N VAL A 482 -0.32 -15.23 4.72
CA VAL A 482 -1.58 -15.08 3.96
C VAL A 482 -2.17 -16.46 3.67
N PHE A 483 -1.37 -17.43 3.22
CA PHE A 483 -1.81 -18.80 3.01
C PHE A 483 -2.40 -19.44 4.26
N ILE A 484 -1.80 -19.24 5.44
CA ILE A 484 -2.38 -19.76 6.69
C ILE A 484 -3.62 -18.96 7.10
N TYR A 485 -3.67 -17.65 6.88
CA TYR A 485 -4.80 -16.80 7.26
C TYR A 485 -6.03 -17.07 6.38
N SER A 486 -5.93 -16.81 5.07
CA SER A 486 -7.01 -16.95 4.10
C SER A 486 -7.59 -18.37 4.10
N ASN A 487 -6.72 -19.38 3.98
CA ASN A 487 -7.19 -20.76 3.82
C ASN A 487 -7.76 -21.36 5.10
N LEU A 488 -7.44 -20.84 6.30
CA LEU A 488 -7.92 -21.42 7.55
C LEU A 488 -9.36 -21.00 7.86
N ALA A 489 -9.71 -19.74 7.61
CA ALA A 489 -11.09 -19.25 7.70
C ALA A 489 -12.04 -20.07 6.80
N SER A 490 -11.63 -20.32 5.55
CA SER A 490 -12.35 -21.20 4.59
C SER A 490 -12.62 -22.63 5.10
N SER A 491 -12.03 -23.06 6.22
CA SER A 491 -12.27 -24.39 6.82
C SER A 491 -12.90 -24.40 8.22
N THR A 492 -12.93 -23.27 8.93
CA THR A 492 -13.61 -23.18 10.23
C THR A 492 -15.07 -22.77 10.09
N GLY A 493 -15.46 -22.22 8.93
CA GLY A 493 -16.78 -21.61 8.74
C GLY A 493 -16.95 -20.28 9.49
N GLU A 494 -15.90 -19.82 10.19
CA GLU A 494 -15.84 -18.44 10.66
C GLU A 494 -15.75 -17.53 9.42
N PRO A 495 -16.55 -16.47 9.31
CA PRO A 495 -16.43 -15.55 8.20
C PRO A 495 -15.02 -14.95 8.18
N ILE A 496 -14.44 -14.86 6.99
CA ILE A 496 -13.33 -13.93 6.76
C ILE A 496 -13.90 -12.56 7.11
N ARG A 497 -13.38 -11.95 8.17
CA ARG A 497 -13.70 -10.58 8.53
C ARG A 497 -12.88 -9.68 7.61
N ASP A 498 -13.39 -9.46 6.41
CA ASP A 498 -12.80 -8.51 5.45
C ASP A 498 -12.67 -7.13 6.11
N ASP A 499 -13.64 -6.76 6.95
CA ASP A 499 -13.69 -5.51 7.73
C ASP A 499 -12.74 -5.47 8.95
N LEU A 500 -11.94 -6.51 9.26
CA LEU A 500 -11.14 -6.52 10.50
C LEU A 500 -10.06 -5.42 10.53
N ALA A 501 -9.66 -4.90 9.36
CA ALA A 501 -8.81 -3.71 9.29
C ALA A 501 -9.54 -2.50 9.88
N ASP A 502 -10.73 -2.19 9.37
CA ASP A 502 -11.59 -1.07 9.80
C ASP A 502 -12.05 -1.22 11.27
N ASP A 503 -12.38 -2.45 11.69
CA ASP A 503 -12.92 -2.77 13.02
C ASP A 503 -11.84 -2.74 14.13
N MET A 504 -10.56 -2.91 13.77
CA MET A 504 -9.41 -2.80 14.69
C MET A 504 -8.64 -1.46 14.58
N TYR A 505 -8.70 -0.79 13.43
CA TYR A 505 -8.07 0.48 13.15
C TYR A 505 -8.92 1.29 12.17
N PRO A 506 -10.02 1.94 12.61
CA PRO A 506 -10.82 2.79 11.73
C PRO A 506 -9.95 3.88 11.07
N ASP A 507 -9.01 4.43 11.83
CA ASP A 507 -8.05 5.46 11.38
C ASP A 507 -6.92 4.92 10.47
N ALA A 508 -6.89 3.62 10.13
CA ALA A 508 -5.88 3.07 9.22
C ALA A 508 -6.26 3.16 7.73
N HIS A 509 -7.54 3.36 7.40
CA HIS A 509 -7.99 3.56 6.02
C HIS A 509 -8.16 5.03 5.62
N ASP A 510 -8.35 5.94 6.59
CA ASP A 510 -8.42 7.40 6.37
C ASP A 510 -7.01 8.03 6.18
N GLY A 511 -6.04 7.30 5.60
CA GLY A 511 -4.64 7.73 5.52
C GLY A 511 -3.71 6.91 4.60
N ASP A 512 -4.22 6.40 3.47
CA ASP A 512 -3.51 6.20 2.17
C ASP A 512 -4.39 5.36 1.20
N LEU A 513 -5.33 6.00 0.48
CA LEU A 513 -5.86 5.47 -0.79
C LEU A 513 -6.30 6.57 -1.78
N ASP A 514 -5.86 7.82 -1.59
CA ASP A 514 -6.14 8.92 -2.54
C ASP A 514 -5.22 8.86 -3.77
N GLY A 515 -5.57 7.96 -4.67
CA GLY A 515 -5.19 8.09 -6.08
C GLY A 515 -5.97 9.22 -6.74
N GLN A 516 -5.38 10.42 -6.79
CA GLN A 516 -5.83 11.64 -7.49
C GLN A 516 -7.00 12.43 -6.83
N ASP A 517 -6.66 13.39 -5.95
CA ASP A 517 -7.38 14.67 -5.75
C ASP A 517 -6.59 15.62 -4.79
N ASP A 518 -5.30 15.88 -5.07
CA ASP A 518 -4.38 16.63 -4.16
C ASP A 518 -4.54 18.17 -4.26
N GLU A 519 -5.76 18.68 -4.04
CA GLU A 519 -5.97 20.11 -3.74
C GLU A 519 -5.61 20.40 -2.28
N ARG A 520 -4.40 20.94 -2.07
CA ARG A 520 -4.05 21.56 -0.79
C ARG A 520 -4.93 22.78 -0.52
N ILE A 521 -5.80 22.65 0.47
CA ILE A 521 -6.21 23.75 1.35
C ILE A 521 -5.21 23.73 2.51
N ASP A 522 -4.58 24.87 2.78
CA ASP A 522 -3.75 25.04 3.97
C ASP A 522 -4.67 25.31 5.18
N ASP A 523 -4.71 24.37 6.12
CA ASP A 523 -5.30 24.52 7.46
C ASP A 523 -4.42 23.71 8.44
N ASP A 524 -3.35 24.33 8.97
CA ASP A 524 -2.50 23.79 10.06
C ASP A 524 -3.21 24.00 11.42
N GLU A 525 -4.33 23.29 11.66
CA GLU A 525 -5.05 23.28 12.94
C GLU A 525 -5.66 21.87 13.22
N ASP A 526 -6.10 21.61 14.47
CA ASP A 526 -6.76 20.38 14.93
C ASP A 526 -6.00 19.03 14.86
N SER A 527 -4.66 19.02 14.85
CA SER A 527 -3.88 17.79 15.08
C SER A 527 -3.83 17.31 16.55
N ASP A 528 -4.15 18.17 17.54
CA ASP A 528 -3.92 17.88 18.96
C ASP A 528 -5.11 17.28 19.74
N GLU A 529 -6.37 17.39 19.25
CA GLU A 529 -7.50 16.73 19.93
C GLU A 529 -7.45 15.18 19.81
N ILE A 530 -6.91 14.66 18.69
CA ILE A 530 -6.81 13.20 18.46
C ILE A 530 -5.86 12.54 19.48
N MET A 531 -4.81 13.23 19.91
CA MET A 531 -3.89 12.71 20.93
C MET A 531 -4.48 12.70 22.35
N GLN A 532 -5.48 13.53 22.65
CA GLN A 532 -6.21 13.44 23.93
C GLN A 532 -7.26 12.32 23.93
N ALA A 533 -7.91 12.06 22.78
CA ALA A 533 -8.85 10.94 22.65
C ALA A 533 -8.18 9.57 22.91
N ILE A 534 -6.96 9.38 22.39
CA ILE A 534 -6.20 8.12 22.53
C ILE A 534 -5.73 7.88 23.98
N THR A 535 -5.50 8.93 24.78
CA THR A 535 -5.20 8.79 26.21
C THR A 535 -6.41 8.46 27.09
N CYS A 536 -7.62 8.59 26.57
CA CYS A 536 -8.88 8.41 27.32
C CYS A 536 -9.68 7.16 26.92
N ILE A 537 -9.01 6.11 26.43
CA ILE A 537 -9.51 4.73 26.58
C ILE A 537 -9.02 4.23 27.95
N PRO A 538 -9.90 4.06 28.97
CA PRO A 538 -9.48 3.47 30.24
C PRO A 538 -8.88 2.08 30.01
N LEU A 539 -7.86 1.69 30.77
CA LEU A 539 -7.33 0.31 30.74
C LEU A 539 -8.45 -0.72 30.95
N GLU A 540 -9.49 -0.33 31.71
CA GLU A 540 -10.74 -1.06 31.92
C GLU A 540 -11.44 -1.42 30.60
N VAL A 541 -11.44 -0.59 29.55
CA VAL A 541 -12.11 -0.92 28.28
C VAL A 541 -11.33 -1.97 27.48
N LEU A 542 -10.00 -1.94 27.53
CA LEU A 542 -9.17 -3.02 26.94
C LEU A 542 -9.36 -4.33 27.73
N HIS A 543 -9.35 -4.26 29.06
CA HIS A 543 -9.65 -5.41 29.93
C HIS A 543 -11.08 -5.93 29.73
N LEU A 544 -12.08 -5.07 29.64
CA LEU A 544 -13.49 -5.44 29.45
C LEU A 544 -13.75 -5.99 28.05
N ARG A 545 -13.06 -5.54 26.99
CA ARG A 545 -13.13 -6.19 25.66
C ARG A 545 -12.49 -7.57 25.69
N PHE A 546 -11.29 -7.72 26.28
CA PHE A 546 -10.65 -9.02 26.46
C PHE A 546 -11.52 -9.98 27.30
N VAL A 547 -12.06 -9.51 28.42
CA VAL A 547 -12.97 -10.27 29.30
C VAL A 547 -14.31 -10.55 28.63
N ARG A 548 -14.91 -9.64 27.86
CA ARG A 548 -16.16 -9.87 27.12
C ARG A 548 -15.97 -10.92 26.04
N ASP A 549 -14.85 -10.91 25.35
CA ASP A 549 -14.59 -11.88 24.29
C ASP A 549 -14.15 -13.24 24.88
N LEU A 550 -13.51 -13.26 26.06
CA LEU A 550 -13.32 -14.46 26.90
C LEU A 550 -14.67 -15.01 27.43
N HIS A 551 -15.57 -14.14 27.87
CA HIS A 551 -16.91 -14.49 28.33
C HIS A 551 -17.79 -15.02 27.19
N ARG A 552 -17.66 -14.44 25.99
CA ARG A 552 -18.26 -15.00 24.76
C ARG A 552 -17.67 -16.37 24.42
N LEU A 553 -16.38 -16.60 24.64
CA LEU A 553 -15.77 -17.93 24.52
C LEU A 553 -16.38 -18.93 25.53
N VAL A 554 -16.57 -18.52 26.79
CA VAL A 554 -17.19 -19.34 27.85
C VAL A 554 -18.67 -19.61 27.59
N VAL A 555 -19.42 -18.65 27.04
CA VAL A 555 -20.82 -18.83 26.63
C VAL A 555 -20.90 -19.74 25.39
N LEU A 556 -20.00 -19.59 24.41
CA LEU A 556 -19.94 -20.49 23.25
C LEU A 556 -19.58 -21.92 23.67
N LEU A 557 -18.68 -22.08 24.65
CA LEU A 557 -18.39 -23.36 25.30
C LEU A 557 -19.61 -23.93 26.03
N HIS A 558 -20.42 -23.12 26.73
CA HIS A 558 -21.68 -23.59 27.31
C HIS A 558 -22.71 -24.03 26.25
N VAL A 559 -22.82 -23.32 25.12
CA VAL A 559 -23.71 -23.70 24.00
C VAL A 559 -23.22 -24.98 23.29
N ILE A 560 -21.92 -25.28 23.35
CA ILE A 560 -21.34 -26.56 22.90
C ILE A 560 -21.51 -27.67 23.95
N ILE A 561 -21.72 -27.33 25.23
CA ILE A 561 -21.89 -28.25 26.36
C ILE A 561 -23.36 -28.19 26.84
N ASP A 562 -24.30 -28.35 25.91
CA ASP A 562 -25.70 -28.67 26.22
C ASP A 562 -25.79 -30.14 26.66
N GLN A 563 -25.74 -30.37 27.97
CA GLN A 563 -25.53 -31.72 28.55
C GLN A 563 -26.69 -32.68 28.28
N ASP A 564 -27.92 -32.17 28.08
CA ASP A 564 -29.11 -32.99 27.88
C ASP A 564 -29.11 -33.74 26.54
N ARG A 565 -28.25 -33.37 25.58
CA ARG A 565 -28.08 -34.09 24.31
C ARG A 565 -26.97 -35.16 24.33
N LEU A 566 -26.06 -35.14 25.31
CA LEU A 566 -24.96 -36.11 25.38
C LEU A 566 -25.38 -37.45 25.98
N HIS A 567 -26.39 -37.48 26.85
CA HIS A 567 -26.91 -38.72 27.42
C HIS A 567 -27.70 -39.59 26.43
N VAL A 568 -28.27 -39.01 25.38
CA VAL A 568 -29.10 -39.73 24.38
C VAL A 568 -28.26 -40.48 23.33
N LEU A 569 -26.98 -40.11 23.17
CA LEU A 569 -26.08 -40.72 22.17
C LEU A 569 -25.21 -41.86 22.75
N ALA A 570 -25.36 -42.22 24.02
CA ALA A 570 -24.55 -43.25 24.67
C ALA A 570 -25.05 -44.70 24.45
N ASP A 571 -26.35 -44.90 24.18
CA ASP A 571 -26.97 -46.23 24.10
C ASP A 571 -26.87 -46.90 22.71
N ASN A 572 -26.48 -46.17 21.66
CA ASN A 572 -26.29 -46.71 20.31
C ASN A 572 -24.80 -46.74 19.96
N GLY A 573 -24.17 -47.90 20.15
CA GLY A 573 -22.72 -48.07 20.13
C GLY A 573 -22.04 -47.97 18.76
N GLU A 574 -21.69 -46.76 18.32
CA GLU A 574 -20.66 -46.50 17.30
C GLU A 574 -19.38 -45.92 17.92
N HIS A 575 -18.22 -46.22 17.32
CA HIS A 575 -16.90 -45.80 17.84
C HIS A 575 -16.66 -44.29 17.65
N ILE A 576 -16.28 -43.58 18.73
CA ILE A 576 -15.99 -42.14 18.70
C ILE A 576 -14.56 -41.84 19.20
N ASP A 577 -13.63 -41.67 18.26
CA ASP A 577 -12.27 -41.15 18.51
C ASP A 577 -12.27 -39.62 18.76
N ARG A 578 -12.94 -39.16 19.83
CA ARG A 578 -12.97 -37.73 20.24
C ARG A 578 -12.67 -37.46 21.72
N LEU A 579 -12.16 -38.44 22.46
CA LEU A 579 -11.88 -38.32 23.91
C LEU A 579 -10.66 -37.45 24.29
N ALA A 580 -9.84 -37.02 23.32
CA ALA A 580 -8.58 -36.31 23.57
C ALA A 580 -8.71 -34.90 24.18
N LEU A 581 -9.90 -34.27 24.14
CA LEU A 581 -10.12 -32.88 24.59
C LEU A 581 -10.81 -32.75 25.97
N VAL A 582 -11.31 -33.85 26.53
CA VAL A 582 -12.07 -33.83 27.80
C VAL A 582 -11.26 -33.31 29.00
N PRO A 583 -9.95 -33.64 29.17
CA PRO A 583 -9.17 -33.14 30.31
C PRO A 583 -8.96 -31.61 30.28
N GLU A 584 -8.78 -31.02 29.10
CA GLU A 584 -8.54 -29.58 28.95
C GLU A 584 -9.81 -28.78 29.27
N ILE A 585 -10.98 -29.28 28.86
CA ILE A 585 -12.28 -28.66 29.13
C ILE A 585 -12.61 -28.72 30.63
N LEU A 586 -12.35 -29.84 31.31
CA LEU A 586 -12.55 -29.99 32.76
C LEU A 586 -11.65 -29.05 33.58
N PHE A 587 -10.41 -28.80 33.13
CA PHE A 587 -9.51 -27.85 33.79
C PHE A 587 -10.04 -26.40 33.73
N ILE A 588 -10.62 -26.00 32.59
CA ILE A 588 -11.18 -24.67 32.39
C ILE A 588 -12.40 -24.43 33.28
N SER A 589 -13.35 -25.38 33.36
CA SER A 589 -14.57 -25.20 34.16
C SER A 589 -14.34 -25.28 35.66
N SER A 590 -13.46 -26.19 36.13
CA SER A 590 -13.27 -26.45 37.56
C SER A 590 -12.24 -25.55 38.26
N VAL A 591 -11.24 -25.01 37.54
CA VAL A 591 -10.13 -24.25 38.14
C VAL A 591 -10.14 -22.77 37.76
N LEU A 592 -10.31 -22.44 36.47
CA LEU A 592 -10.19 -21.05 36.02
C LEU A 592 -11.43 -20.21 36.32
N LEU A 593 -12.64 -20.77 36.18
CA LEU A 593 -13.89 -20.04 36.38
C LEU A 593 -14.09 -19.55 37.83
N PRO A 594 -13.85 -20.35 38.89
CA PRO A 594 -14.01 -19.88 40.28
C PRO A 594 -13.01 -18.79 40.67
N LEU A 595 -11.76 -18.88 40.19
CA LEU A 595 -10.71 -17.88 40.48
C LEU A 595 -11.04 -16.52 39.84
N PHE A 596 -11.51 -16.50 38.59
CA PHE A 596 -11.92 -15.27 37.92
C PHE A 596 -13.11 -14.59 38.61
N ILE A 597 -14.12 -15.36 39.05
CA ILE A 597 -15.29 -14.82 39.75
C ILE A 597 -14.88 -14.25 41.12
N SER A 598 -13.96 -14.92 41.84
CA SER A 598 -13.42 -14.44 43.12
C SER A 598 -12.72 -13.08 42.97
N ASP A 599 -11.75 -12.95 42.06
CA ASP A 599 -11.01 -11.69 41.89
C ASP A 599 -11.90 -10.57 41.34
N PHE A 600 -12.87 -10.87 40.48
CA PHE A 600 -13.80 -9.86 39.97
C PHE A 600 -14.70 -9.30 41.09
N LEU A 601 -15.32 -10.17 41.89
CA LEU A 601 -16.16 -9.75 43.03
C LEU A 601 -15.35 -9.01 44.11
N PHE A 602 -14.12 -9.46 44.40
CA PHE A 602 -13.27 -8.82 45.41
C PHE A 602 -12.87 -7.39 45.03
N ASN A 603 -12.59 -7.14 43.74
CA ASN A 603 -12.30 -5.78 43.25
C ASN A 603 -13.57 -4.90 43.18
N LEU A 604 -14.71 -5.45 42.76
CA LEU A 604 -15.99 -4.72 42.70
C LEU A 604 -16.47 -4.25 44.08
N VAL A 605 -16.34 -5.09 45.11
CA VAL A 605 -16.63 -4.75 46.52
C VAL A 605 -15.63 -3.72 47.08
N ARG A 606 -14.42 -3.66 46.54
CA ARG A 606 -13.40 -2.68 46.95
C ARG A 606 -13.62 -1.30 46.36
N HIS A 607 -14.08 -1.19 45.11
CA HIS A 607 -14.40 0.10 44.47
C HIS A 607 -15.72 0.71 44.98
N THR A 608 -16.75 -0.10 45.21
CA THR A 608 -18.08 0.37 45.67
C THR A 608 -18.08 1.00 47.07
N ARG A 609 -16.98 0.90 47.84
CA ARG A 609 -16.83 1.56 49.15
C ARG A 609 -16.44 3.04 49.08
N HIS A 610 -16.02 3.58 47.93
CA HIS A 610 -15.48 4.95 47.86
C HIS A 610 -16.43 6.04 47.34
N ASN A 611 -17.55 5.68 46.71
CA ASN A 611 -18.55 6.66 46.26
C ASN A 611 -19.80 6.62 47.16
N HIS A 612 -20.16 7.77 47.74
CA HIS A 612 -21.46 7.99 48.38
C HIS A 612 -22.45 8.55 47.35
N GLY A 613 -23.56 7.85 47.12
CA GLY A 613 -24.66 8.28 46.24
C GLY A 613 -25.41 7.09 45.63
N HIS A 614 -26.73 7.21 45.52
CA HIS A 614 -27.63 6.26 44.83
C HIS A 614 -27.59 4.80 45.30
N GLY A 615 -28.14 4.55 46.49
CA GLY A 615 -28.46 3.21 46.95
C GLY A 615 -29.72 2.61 46.32
N ASP A 616 -29.59 2.01 45.13
CA ASP A 616 -30.60 1.10 44.57
C ASP A 616 -29.99 -0.17 43.92
N PHE A 617 -28.74 -0.09 43.43
CA PHE A 617 -28.07 -1.16 42.67
C PHE A 617 -27.86 -2.48 43.44
N VAL A 618 -27.94 -2.44 44.77
CA VAL A 618 -27.65 -3.60 45.65
C VAL A 618 -28.79 -4.64 45.66
N ARG A 619 -30.02 -4.25 45.28
CA ARG A 619 -31.20 -5.12 45.41
C ARG A 619 -31.25 -6.30 44.42
N VAL A 620 -30.61 -6.17 43.27
CA VAL A 620 -30.65 -7.18 42.18
C VAL A 620 -29.76 -8.40 42.45
N ILE A 621 -28.65 -8.23 43.17
CA ILE A 621 -27.64 -9.28 43.37
C ILE A 621 -28.08 -10.34 44.40
N LEU A 622 -29.05 -10.03 45.27
CA LEU A 622 -29.46 -10.90 46.39
C LEU A 622 -30.51 -11.97 46.07
N GLN A 623 -30.95 -12.14 44.81
CA GLN A 623 -31.92 -13.18 44.41
C GLN A 623 -31.31 -14.48 43.86
N CYS A 624 -30.01 -14.54 43.57
CA CYS A 624 -29.38 -15.70 42.91
C CYS A 624 -28.71 -16.73 43.84
N HIS A 625 -28.98 -16.71 45.15
CA HIS A 625 -28.35 -17.61 46.14
C HIS A 625 -29.34 -18.37 47.03
N THR A 626 -30.25 -19.12 46.41
CA THR A 626 -31.04 -20.17 47.07
C THR A 626 -31.00 -21.48 46.29
N PHE A 627 -29.83 -22.12 46.24
CA PHE A 627 -29.75 -23.57 46.15
C PHE A 627 -28.59 -24.10 47.00
N ARG A 628 -28.93 -24.83 48.07
CA ARG A 628 -27.97 -25.65 48.82
C ARG A 628 -27.85 -26.98 48.10
N LEU A 629 -26.63 -27.50 47.98
CA LEU A 629 -26.43 -28.94 48.06
C LEU A 629 -25.79 -29.27 49.41
N VAL A 630 -26.41 -30.22 50.10
CA VAL A 630 -26.02 -30.68 51.42
C VAL A 630 -25.00 -31.79 51.25
N ASN A 631 -23.87 -31.71 51.94
CA ASN A 631 -23.26 -32.89 52.53
C ASN A 631 -22.50 -32.51 53.80
N SER A 632 -22.77 -33.28 54.85
CA SER A 632 -22.08 -33.25 56.15
C SER A 632 -21.47 -34.66 56.34
N PRO A 633 -20.42 -34.85 57.17
CA PRO A 633 -20.59 -34.66 58.61
C PRO A 633 -19.36 -34.10 59.37
N SER A 634 -19.60 -33.73 60.63
CA SER A 634 -18.71 -33.87 61.82
C SER A 634 -17.21 -33.51 61.79
N SER A 635 -16.63 -32.85 62.81
CA SER A 635 -17.22 -32.24 64.02
C SER A 635 -16.18 -31.48 64.88
N ARG A 636 -16.68 -30.49 65.65
CA ARG A 636 -16.21 -30.06 66.99
C ARG A 636 -14.79 -29.45 67.16
N HIS A 637 -14.81 -28.19 67.63
CA HIS A 637 -13.98 -27.63 68.72
C HIS A 637 -12.48 -27.35 68.43
N ARG A 638 -11.84 -26.35 69.05
CA ARG A 638 -12.31 -25.30 69.99
C ARG A 638 -11.44 -24.03 69.92
N ASP A 639 -12.04 -22.90 70.26
CA ASP A 639 -11.54 -21.78 71.09
C ASP A 639 -10.07 -21.31 71.05
N ARG A 640 -9.93 -19.97 70.93
CA ARG A 640 -8.92 -19.10 71.62
C ARG A 640 -7.46 -19.19 71.13
N GLN A 641 -6.62 -18.14 71.27
CA GLN A 641 -6.85 -16.68 71.38
C GLN A 641 -5.60 -15.94 70.84
N SER A 642 -5.57 -14.61 70.95
CA SER A 642 -4.40 -13.70 70.81
C SER A 642 -3.04 -14.31 71.21
N GLU A 643 -1.90 -13.96 70.58
CA GLU A 643 -1.18 -12.69 70.86
C GLU A 643 -0.03 -12.31 69.87
N ARG A 644 0.23 -10.99 69.80
CA ARG A 644 1.51 -10.23 69.65
C ARG A 644 2.70 -10.79 68.82
N CYS A 645 3.25 -9.93 67.96
CA CYS A 645 4.67 -9.98 67.53
C CYS A 645 5.62 -9.64 68.69
N PRO A 646 6.91 -10.07 68.64
CA PRO A 646 8.00 -9.08 68.60
C PRO A 646 9.12 -9.51 67.59
N PRO A 647 10.43 -9.13 67.66
CA PRO A 647 10.98 -8.29 66.59
C PRO A 647 12.37 -8.71 66.03
N SER A 648 12.94 -7.82 65.20
CA SER A 648 14.26 -7.85 64.55
C SER A 648 15.49 -8.16 65.42
N GLN A 649 16.49 -8.84 64.85
CA GLN A 649 17.83 -8.26 64.67
C GLN A 649 18.69 -8.99 63.60
N ARG A 650 19.86 -8.39 63.33
CA ARG A 650 20.83 -8.59 62.24
C ARG A 650 21.61 -9.92 62.34
N ASP A 651 22.22 -10.37 61.25
CA ASP A 651 23.69 -10.27 61.06
C ASP A 651 24.18 -10.80 59.69
N ASP A 652 25.32 -10.26 59.26
CA ASP A 652 26.23 -10.61 58.14
C ASP A 652 27.61 -10.83 58.82
N PRO A 653 28.68 -11.48 58.26
CA PRO A 653 29.02 -11.59 56.84
C PRO A 653 29.76 -12.91 56.46
N CYS A 654 30.72 -12.82 55.51
CA CYS A 654 31.79 -13.78 55.17
C CYS A 654 31.39 -14.93 54.19
N ALA A 655 32.28 -15.47 53.33
CA ALA A 655 33.74 -15.29 53.20
C ALA A 655 34.27 -15.63 51.78
N VAL A 656 35.58 -15.41 51.53
CA VAL A 656 36.44 -16.11 50.54
C VAL A 656 35.96 -16.06 49.06
N CYS A 657 36.40 -15.11 48.21
CA CYS A 657 37.74 -14.95 47.61
C CYS A 657 38.36 -16.21 46.97
N ARG A 658 38.57 -16.20 45.63
CA ARG A 658 39.91 -16.24 44.98
C ARG A 658 39.84 -16.37 43.44
N LEU A 659 40.52 -15.44 42.75
CA LEU A 659 41.24 -15.55 41.46
C LEU A 659 40.51 -16.05 40.17
N SER A 660 40.99 -15.79 38.95
CA SER A 660 41.41 -14.53 38.28
C SER A 660 41.92 -14.82 36.85
N CYS A 661 41.78 -13.84 35.95
CA CYS A 661 42.61 -13.60 34.74
C CYS A 661 42.52 -14.50 33.48
N VAL A 662 42.17 -13.83 32.37
CA VAL A 662 42.84 -13.82 31.04
C VAL A 662 42.67 -14.98 30.02
N ALA A 663 42.06 -14.61 28.87
CA ALA A 663 42.15 -15.21 27.51
C ALA A 663 41.56 -16.64 27.31
N VAL A 664 41.23 -17.14 26.09
CA VAL A 664 41.53 -16.71 24.71
C VAL A 664 40.27 -16.73 23.79
N SER A 665 40.09 -15.63 23.05
CA SER A 665 39.55 -15.39 21.69
C SER A 665 38.58 -16.35 20.93
N VAL A 666 37.56 -15.72 20.31
CA VAL A 666 37.12 -15.85 18.88
C VAL A 666 36.54 -17.20 18.40
N ILE A 667 35.56 -17.31 17.49
CA ILE A 667 34.77 -16.36 16.65
C ILE A 667 33.26 -16.41 17.09
N SER A 668 32.21 -15.79 16.52
CA SER A 668 31.97 -14.86 15.39
C SER A 668 30.70 -14.02 15.67
N ALA A 669 30.48 -12.89 14.97
CA ALA A 669 29.30 -12.03 15.16
C ALA A 669 28.90 -11.19 13.92
N GLY A 670 27.91 -11.65 13.15
CA GLY A 670 27.38 -10.92 11.99
C GLY A 670 26.19 -9.99 12.30
N LYS A 671 26.45 -8.67 12.33
CA LYS A 671 25.50 -7.55 12.08
C LYS A 671 24.01 -7.73 12.51
N GLU A 672 23.69 -7.59 13.80
CA GLU A 672 22.35 -7.13 14.24
C GLU A 672 22.33 -5.59 14.44
N ARG A 673 21.27 -4.90 14.02
CA ARG A 673 21.13 -3.44 14.14
C ARG A 673 20.74 -3.02 15.57
N LEU A 674 21.55 -2.19 16.22
CA LEU A 674 21.21 -1.54 17.49
C LEU A 674 20.03 -0.55 17.34
N GLU A 675 19.01 -0.63 18.20
CA GLU A 675 17.96 0.38 18.36
C GLU A 675 18.30 1.26 19.59
N ASN A 676 18.22 2.60 19.46
CA ASN A 676 18.73 3.55 20.46
C ASN A 676 17.78 3.70 21.66
N TYR A 677 17.99 2.95 22.74
CA TYR A 677 17.39 3.22 24.05
C TYR A 677 18.24 4.20 24.86
N ARG A 678 17.64 5.29 25.35
CA ARG A 678 18.18 6.12 26.45
C ARG A 678 17.64 5.61 27.79
N ARG A 679 18.39 5.79 28.87
CA ARG A 679 18.00 5.47 30.25
C ARG A 679 17.39 6.70 30.93
N ARG A 680 16.61 6.46 32.00
CA ARG A 680 16.04 7.51 32.82
C ARG A 680 17.18 8.21 33.58
N GLY A 681 17.49 9.45 33.19
CA GLY A 681 18.63 10.22 33.72
C GLY A 681 19.60 10.76 32.64
N ASP A 682 19.50 10.30 31.39
CA ASP A 682 20.45 10.68 30.31
C ASP A 682 20.31 12.13 29.79
N ALA A 683 19.41 12.94 30.36
CA ALA A 683 19.21 14.35 30.02
C ALA A 683 18.68 15.15 31.22
N THR A 684 19.04 16.44 31.29
CA THR A 684 18.41 17.42 32.18
C THR A 684 17.03 17.78 31.64
N VAL A 685 15.99 17.15 32.20
CA VAL A 685 14.58 17.48 31.94
C VAL A 685 14.23 18.78 32.66
N LEU A 686 13.40 19.63 32.06
CA LEU A 686 12.87 20.81 32.73
C LEU A 686 11.94 20.39 33.89
N PRO A 687 11.83 21.20 34.96
CA PRO A 687 10.76 20.99 35.94
C PRO A 687 9.39 21.07 35.27
N ALA A 688 8.42 20.24 35.70
CA ALA A 688 7.08 20.23 35.11
C ALA A 688 6.35 21.59 35.18
N GLN A 689 6.73 22.46 36.12
CA GLN A 689 6.28 23.86 36.15
C GLN A 689 6.80 24.65 34.93
N ALA A 690 8.11 24.61 34.67
CA ALA A 690 8.73 25.27 33.52
C ALA A 690 8.19 24.74 32.18
N GLU A 691 7.90 23.43 32.09
CA GLU A 691 7.21 22.86 30.91
C GLU A 691 5.78 23.42 30.78
N SER A 692 5.05 23.58 31.90
CA SER A 692 3.72 24.20 31.93
C SER A 692 3.75 25.69 31.56
N ASP A 693 4.79 26.43 31.95
CA ASP A 693 4.93 27.87 31.68
C ASP A 693 5.21 28.14 30.19
N ILE A 694 5.98 27.26 29.52
CA ILE A 694 6.16 27.28 28.06
C ILE A 694 4.84 26.97 27.32
N VAL A 695 4.08 25.98 27.79
CA VAL A 695 2.76 25.62 27.24
C VAL A 695 1.75 26.74 27.46
N LEU A 696 1.77 27.42 28.61
CA LEU A 696 0.90 28.55 28.90
C LEU A 696 1.20 29.72 27.95
N TRP A 697 2.48 30.04 27.72
CA TRP A 697 2.89 31.07 26.76
C TRP A 697 2.50 30.73 25.32
N LEU A 698 2.70 29.47 24.87
CA LEU A 698 2.25 29.00 23.55
C LEU A 698 0.76 29.26 23.36
N ASN A 699 -0.05 28.83 24.32
CA ASN A 699 -1.50 29.02 24.31
C ASN A 699 -1.91 30.51 24.33
N THR A 700 -1.15 31.39 24.98
CA THR A 700 -1.38 32.84 24.91
C THR A 700 -1.06 33.39 23.51
N MET A 701 0.11 33.08 22.95
CA MET A 701 0.53 33.56 21.62
C MET A 701 -0.43 33.13 20.52
N TRP A 702 -0.86 31.86 20.52
CA TRP A 702 -1.86 31.35 19.58
C TRP A 702 -3.23 32.00 19.77
N LYS A 703 -3.67 32.23 21.00
CA LYS A 703 -4.93 32.93 21.31
C LYS A 703 -4.93 34.41 20.92
N GLU A 704 -3.76 35.02 20.80
CA GLU A 704 -3.55 36.36 20.24
C GLU A 704 -3.30 36.34 18.71
N GLY A 705 -3.45 35.18 18.05
CA GLY A 705 -3.31 35.03 16.60
C GLY A 705 -1.87 35.16 16.08
N CYS A 706 -0.86 35.06 16.96
CA CYS A 706 0.54 35.17 16.59
C CYS A 706 1.15 33.79 16.27
N PRO A 707 1.60 33.53 15.02
CA PRO A 707 2.16 32.24 14.64
C PRO A 707 3.52 32.00 15.32
N VAL A 708 3.58 31.01 16.22
CA VAL A 708 4.81 30.65 16.94
C VAL A 708 5.69 29.76 16.08
N SER A 709 6.70 30.34 15.46
CA SER A 709 7.71 29.56 14.72
C SER A 709 8.55 28.66 15.64
N ALA A 710 9.11 27.58 15.09
CA ALA A 710 10.00 26.68 15.84
C ALA A 710 11.18 27.42 16.52
N LYS A 711 11.67 28.52 15.93
CA LYS A 711 12.72 29.36 16.53
C LYS A 711 12.21 30.18 17.72
N MET A 712 10.97 30.66 17.67
CA MET A 712 10.33 31.36 18.81
C MET A 712 10.09 30.39 19.97
N LEU A 713 9.65 29.16 19.70
CA LEU A 713 9.51 28.13 20.73
C LEU A 713 10.86 27.72 21.33
N GLU A 714 11.91 27.55 20.51
CA GLU A 714 13.27 27.33 20.98
C GLU A 714 13.75 28.46 21.89
N LEU A 715 13.54 29.72 21.50
CA LEU A 715 13.91 30.88 22.30
C LEU A 715 13.14 30.95 23.62
N LYS A 716 11.81 30.67 23.63
CA LYS A 716 11.05 30.64 24.89
C LYS A 716 11.46 29.51 25.81
N ALA A 717 11.78 28.33 25.25
CA ALA A 717 12.29 27.21 26.04
C ALA A 717 13.66 27.53 26.67
N LEU A 718 14.49 28.34 26.02
CA LEU A 718 15.77 28.83 26.57
C LEU A 718 15.57 29.95 27.62
N GLU A 719 14.59 30.83 27.42
CA GLU A 719 14.19 31.86 28.39
C GLU A 719 13.70 31.22 29.70
N VAL A 720 12.71 30.31 29.62
CA VAL A 720 12.14 29.63 30.79
C VAL A 720 13.14 28.65 31.44
N ALA A 721 14.10 28.11 30.67
CA ALA A 721 15.23 27.37 31.25
C ALA A 721 16.13 28.29 32.09
N ALA A 722 16.44 29.50 31.61
CA ALA A 722 17.26 30.48 32.33
C ALA A 722 16.57 30.97 33.61
N ASP A 723 15.27 31.27 33.55
CA ASP A 723 14.46 31.59 34.74
C ASP A 723 14.42 30.44 35.75
N GLY A 724 14.39 29.19 35.26
CA GLY A 724 14.56 27.98 36.06
C GLY A 724 15.98 27.72 36.60
N GLY A 725 16.92 28.65 36.39
CA GLY A 725 18.32 28.53 36.84
C GLY A 725 19.20 27.59 35.99
N ILE A 726 18.73 27.15 34.82
CA ILE A 726 19.42 26.23 33.92
C ILE A 726 20.04 27.03 32.77
N SER A 727 21.37 27.19 32.79
CA SER A 727 22.12 27.87 31.73
C SER A 727 21.82 27.27 30.35
N SER A 728 21.62 28.15 29.36
CA SER A 728 21.14 27.86 28.00
C SER A 728 22.04 26.94 27.17
N GLU A 729 23.28 26.69 27.60
CA GLU A 729 24.29 25.90 26.89
C GLU A 729 24.10 24.37 27.04
N ALA A 730 23.30 23.90 28.01
CA ALA A 730 23.43 22.55 28.55
C ALA A 730 22.64 21.43 27.83
N SER A 731 21.51 21.72 27.19
CA SER A 731 20.47 20.69 26.93
C SER A 731 20.56 20.01 25.55
N ALA A 732 20.52 20.77 24.44
CA ALA A 732 20.44 20.20 23.10
C ALA A 732 21.79 19.68 22.56
N LEU A 733 22.90 20.34 22.91
CA LEU A 733 24.25 19.94 22.47
C LEU A 733 24.66 18.54 22.95
N ARG A 734 24.09 18.07 24.08
CA ARG A 734 24.71 17.08 24.96
C ARG A 734 24.82 15.66 24.39
N ILE A 735 24.13 15.34 23.31
CA ILE A 735 24.10 13.98 22.73
C ILE A 735 24.75 13.92 21.34
N HIS A 736 24.46 14.88 20.45
CA HIS A 736 25.18 15.01 19.18
C HIS A 736 26.64 15.45 19.42
N GLY A 737 26.84 16.42 20.32
CA GLY A 737 28.17 16.86 20.78
C GLY A 737 28.93 15.79 21.57
N ALA A 738 28.25 14.83 22.21
CA ALA A 738 28.92 13.68 22.85
C ALA A 738 29.47 12.69 21.80
N ALA A 739 28.72 12.39 20.74
CA ALA A 739 29.20 11.57 19.63
C ALA A 739 30.40 12.24 18.92
N ARG A 740 30.29 13.54 18.59
CA ARG A 740 31.37 14.34 18.00
C ARG A 740 32.58 14.42 18.94
N THR A 741 32.38 14.64 20.23
CA THR A 741 33.48 14.69 21.23
C THR A 741 34.19 13.37 21.39
N LYS A 742 33.46 12.24 21.43
CA LYS A 742 34.05 10.90 21.51
C LYS A 742 34.88 10.60 20.26
N PHE A 743 34.33 10.82 19.07
CA PHE A 743 35.05 10.59 17.81
C PHE A 743 36.27 11.51 17.65
N ARG A 744 36.14 12.79 18.00
CA ARG A 744 37.29 13.71 18.12
C ARG A 744 38.36 13.19 19.08
N GLY A 745 37.96 12.59 20.21
CA GLY A 745 38.87 11.96 21.15
C GLY A 745 39.64 10.79 20.51
N GLU A 746 38.94 9.95 19.75
CA GLU A 746 39.50 8.82 19.01
C GLU A 746 40.45 9.29 17.89
N VAL A 747 40.08 10.31 17.12
CA VAL A 747 40.94 10.97 16.13
C VAL A 747 42.20 11.54 16.79
N ARG A 748 42.06 12.29 17.89
CA ARG A 748 43.21 12.89 18.59
C ARG A 748 44.13 11.85 19.24
N ALA A 749 43.56 10.75 19.75
CA ALA A 749 44.34 9.61 20.24
C ALA A 749 45.17 8.99 19.11
N ALA A 750 44.54 8.66 17.97
CA ALA A 750 45.23 8.13 16.79
C ALA A 750 46.32 9.07 16.26
N ILE A 751 46.09 10.39 16.29
CA ILE A 751 47.09 11.40 15.90
C ILE A 751 48.33 11.32 16.77
N VAL A 752 48.17 11.25 18.10
CA VAL A 752 49.29 11.18 19.05
C VAL A 752 49.96 9.80 19.04
N GLU A 753 49.19 8.72 19.05
CA GLU A 753 49.70 7.33 19.11
C GLU A 753 50.50 6.94 17.86
N HIS A 754 50.17 7.51 16.70
CA HIS A 754 50.78 7.17 15.43
C HIS A 754 51.61 8.30 14.81
N ASN A 755 51.81 9.41 15.54
CA ASN A 755 52.53 10.61 15.09
C ASN A 755 52.04 11.12 13.72
N ILE A 756 50.73 11.28 13.60
CA ILE A 756 50.07 11.69 12.35
C ILE A 756 50.31 13.17 12.08
N ILE A 757 50.91 13.47 10.93
CA ILE A 757 51.13 14.85 10.47
C ILE A 757 50.00 15.40 9.59
N GLN A 758 49.13 14.53 9.05
CA GLN A 758 48.10 14.91 8.07
C GLN A 758 46.85 14.04 8.21
N VAL A 759 45.69 14.69 8.29
CA VAL A 759 44.36 14.04 8.38
C VAL A 759 43.57 14.34 7.12
N TYR A 760 42.97 13.28 6.57
CA TYR A 760 42.15 13.28 5.36
C TYR A 760 40.72 12.82 5.68
N ASN A 761 39.74 13.33 4.95
CA ASN A 761 38.40 12.74 4.87
C ASN A 761 37.99 12.58 3.40
N ALA A 762 37.18 11.55 3.14
CA ALA A 762 36.65 11.23 1.85
C ALA A 762 35.28 10.54 1.99
N ASP A 763 34.40 10.74 1.01
CA ASP A 763 33.03 10.22 0.98
C ASP A 763 32.55 9.89 -0.45
N GLN A 764 31.72 8.85 -0.59
CA GLN A 764 31.05 8.53 -1.86
C GLN A 764 29.73 9.28 -2.01
N THR A 765 29.72 10.25 -2.92
CA THR A 765 28.51 10.96 -3.31
C THR A 765 27.97 10.51 -4.68
N VAL A 766 26.66 10.26 -4.78
CA VAL A 766 25.99 10.03 -6.06
C VAL A 766 25.85 11.35 -6.84
N VAL A 767 26.19 11.32 -8.12
CA VAL A 767 25.94 12.38 -9.11
C VAL A 767 24.96 11.84 -10.15
N PHE A 768 23.85 12.56 -10.37
CA PHE A 768 22.81 12.17 -11.33
C PHE A 768 23.05 12.87 -12.68
N PHE A 769 22.56 12.26 -13.75
CA PHE A 769 22.60 12.86 -15.09
C PHE A 769 21.52 13.92 -15.27
N GLU A 770 20.33 13.70 -14.73
CA GLU A 770 19.27 14.70 -14.63
C GLU A 770 19.08 15.13 -13.17
N TYR A 771 19.03 16.44 -12.91
CA TYR A 771 18.63 16.99 -11.61
C TYR A 771 17.23 17.59 -11.69
N LEU A 772 16.24 16.72 -11.91
CA LEU A 772 14.82 17.06 -11.88
C LEU A 772 14.44 17.63 -10.50
N HIS A 773 13.40 18.47 -10.48
CA HIS A 773 12.91 19.03 -9.23
C HIS A 773 12.03 18.02 -8.49
N ARG A 774 11.71 18.33 -7.22
CA ARG A 774 10.70 17.59 -6.42
C ARG A 774 9.48 18.46 -6.09
N LYS A 775 9.40 19.61 -6.76
CA LYS A 775 8.44 20.69 -6.59
C LYS A 775 8.44 21.48 -7.89
N THR A 776 7.33 21.44 -8.60
CA THR A 776 7.06 22.24 -9.80
C THR A 776 5.90 23.19 -9.50
N ILE A 777 5.76 24.25 -10.30
CA ILE A 777 4.63 25.19 -10.22
C ILE A 777 3.71 24.90 -11.42
N THR A 778 2.42 24.74 -11.13
CA THR A 778 1.37 24.54 -12.13
C THR A 778 0.11 25.34 -11.73
N MET A 779 -0.90 25.35 -12.59
CA MET A 779 -2.21 25.94 -12.29
C MET A 779 -2.93 25.14 -11.19
N ARG A 780 -3.48 25.82 -10.17
CA ARG A 780 -4.16 25.17 -9.04
C ARG A 780 -5.38 24.38 -9.53
N GLY A 781 -5.42 23.08 -9.21
CA GLY A 781 -6.47 22.14 -9.65
C GLY A 781 -5.99 21.07 -10.65
N GLU A 782 -4.78 21.22 -11.20
CA GLU A 782 -4.11 20.23 -12.06
C GLU A 782 -3.87 18.90 -11.33
N LYS A 783 -4.45 17.80 -11.83
CA LYS A 783 -4.42 16.49 -11.15
C LYS A 783 -3.16 15.66 -11.41
N THR A 784 -2.45 15.91 -12.51
CA THR A 784 -1.25 15.14 -12.90
C THR A 784 -0.26 16.06 -13.60
N VAL A 785 0.78 16.51 -12.88
CA VAL A 785 1.80 17.38 -13.47
C VAL A 785 2.89 16.53 -14.12
N TRP A 786 2.96 16.56 -15.44
CA TRP A 786 3.94 15.82 -16.22
C TRP A 786 5.27 16.59 -16.32
N GLU A 787 6.18 16.39 -15.36
CA GLU A 787 7.56 16.86 -15.52
C GLU A 787 8.23 16.12 -16.70
N LYS A 788 8.68 16.88 -17.70
CA LYS A 788 9.48 16.34 -18.81
C LYS A 788 10.86 15.95 -18.30
N CYS A 789 11.33 14.79 -18.72
CA CYS A 789 12.67 14.25 -18.47
C CYS A 789 13.24 13.67 -19.77
N SER A 790 14.50 13.26 -19.78
CA SER A 790 15.14 12.56 -20.91
C SER A 790 15.25 11.04 -20.72
N GLY A 791 14.46 10.47 -19.80
CA GLY A 791 14.50 9.04 -19.45
C GLY A 791 15.74 8.60 -18.68
N LYS A 792 16.56 9.54 -18.19
CA LYS A 792 17.87 9.30 -17.53
C LYS A 792 17.91 9.78 -16.08
N ASP A 793 16.74 9.97 -15.46
CA ASP A 793 16.56 10.24 -14.02
C ASP A 793 17.32 9.26 -13.11
N LYS A 794 17.46 8.00 -13.56
CA LYS A 794 18.17 6.90 -12.88
C LYS A 794 19.62 6.72 -13.36
N GLU A 795 20.07 7.39 -14.43
CA GLU A 795 21.47 7.33 -14.84
C GLU A 795 22.32 8.20 -13.90
N ARG A 796 23.42 7.62 -13.40
CA ARG A 796 24.22 8.20 -12.32
C ARG A 796 25.66 7.72 -12.34
N ALA A 797 26.54 8.52 -11.78
CA ALA A 797 27.89 8.15 -11.40
C ALA A 797 28.03 8.16 -9.87
N THR A 798 28.97 7.39 -9.33
CA THR A 798 29.45 7.58 -7.96
C THR A 798 30.74 8.38 -8.01
N ALA A 799 30.79 9.53 -7.34
CA ALA A 799 31.99 10.34 -7.20
C ALA A 799 32.50 10.27 -5.76
N MET A 800 33.75 9.85 -5.59
CA MET A 800 34.48 9.86 -4.33
C MET A 800 35.36 11.11 -4.29
N LEU A 801 35.13 11.96 -3.29
CA LEU A 801 35.88 13.19 -3.05
C LEU A 801 36.90 12.94 -1.95
N LEU A 802 38.06 13.61 -1.98
CA LEU A 802 39.13 13.45 -0.98
C LEU A 802 39.83 14.79 -0.73
N ALA A 803 39.87 15.21 0.52
CA ALA A 803 40.62 16.41 0.93
C ALA A 803 41.27 16.26 2.31
N ASP A 804 42.29 17.07 2.56
CA ASP A 804 42.97 17.15 3.86
C ASP A 804 42.49 18.33 4.72
N TRP A 805 42.89 18.29 5.99
CA TRP A 805 42.55 19.31 6.98
C TRP A 805 43.15 20.70 6.72
N HIS A 806 44.10 20.85 5.79
CA HIS A 806 44.61 22.17 5.36
C HIS A 806 43.80 22.76 4.20
N GLY A 807 42.82 22.01 3.69
CA GLY A 807 41.99 22.41 2.56
C GLY A 807 42.50 21.93 1.20
N ASN A 808 43.57 21.11 1.16
CA ASN A 808 44.09 20.59 -0.11
C ASN A 808 43.18 19.48 -0.62
N LYS A 809 42.62 19.70 -1.81
CA LYS A 809 41.78 18.73 -2.53
C LYS A 809 42.66 17.80 -3.37
N ARG A 810 42.27 16.53 -3.49
CA ARG A 810 42.90 15.55 -4.38
C ARG A 810 42.02 15.29 -5.61
N ALA A 811 42.54 14.57 -6.61
CA ALA A 811 41.78 14.18 -7.80
C ALA A 811 40.54 13.35 -7.39
N PRO A 812 39.34 13.63 -7.91
CA PRO A 812 38.16 12.84 -7.57
C PRO A 812 38.17 11.50 -8.30
N PHE A 813 37.58 10.49 -7.67
CA PHE A 813 37.44 9.14 -8.20
C PHE A 813 36.00 8.90 -8.67
N LEU A 814 35.80 8.64 -9.96
CA LEU A 814 34.48 8.52 -10.58
C LEU A 814 34.22 7.07 -10.99
N VAL A 815 33.00 6.57 -10.75
CA VAL A 815 32.56 5.24 -11.16
C VAL A 815 31.33 5.36 -12.06
N PHE A 816 31.42 4.84 -13.29
CA PHE A 816 30.34 4.79 -14.28
C PHE A 816 29.96 3.35 -14.64
N LYS A 817 28.80 3.17 -15.29
CA LYS A 817 28.28 1.88 -15.76
C LYS A 817 28.95 1.31 -17.03
N THR A 818 29.80 2.08 -17.70
CA THR A 818 30.39 1.71 -18.99
C THR A 818 31.74 2.40 -19.18
N GLU A 819 32.67 1.77 -19.90
CA GLU A 819 34.01 2.29 -20.19
C GLU A 819 34.04 3.76 -20.68
N ILE A 820 34.98 4.56 -20.14
CA ILE A 820 35.32 5.90 -20.67
C ILE A 820 36.83 6.23 -20.54
N ALA A 821 37.70 5.30 -20.95
CA ALA A 821 39.16 5.47 -20.88
C ALA A 821 39.71 6.82 -21.40
N PRO A 822 39.21 7.44 -22.49
CA PRO A 822 39.78 8.68 -23.04
C PRO A 822 39.63 9.95 -22.17
N LEU A 823 38.80 9.95 -21.12
CA LEU A 823 38.48 11.19 -20.38
C LEU A 823 39.41 11.52 -19.20
N GLN A 824 40.09 10.52 -18.61
CA GLN A 824 40.87 10.70 -17.37
C GLN A 824 41.90 11.84 -17.50
N ALA A 825 42.66 11.83 -18.60
CA ALA A 825 43.72 12.80 -18.88
C ALA A 825 43.23 14.23 -19.14
N LYS A 826 41.95 14.42 -19.47
CA LYS A 826 41.40 15.74 -19.85
C LYS A 826 40.93 16.56 -18.65
N HIS A 827 40.48 15.91 -17.58
CA HIS A 827 39.77 16.57 -16.47
C HIS A 827 40.41 16.35 -15.08
N HIS A 828 41.57 15.70 -15.00
CA HIS A 828 42.28 15.42 -13.73
C HIS A 828 41.39 14.62 -12.74
N CYS A 829 40.69 13.61 -13.28
CA CYS A 829 39.83 12.68 -12.54
C CYS A 829 40.30 11.24 -12.82
N GLN A 830 40.26 10.37 -11.82
CA GLN A 830 40.40 8.93 -12.04
C GLN A 830 39.01 8.34 -12.31
N ILE A 831 38.88 7.50 -13.33
CA ILE A 831 37.58 7.04 -13.84
C ILE A 831 37.60 5.53 -13.98
N TYR A 832 36.67 4.84 -13.31
CA TYR A 832 36.56 3.39 -13.29
C TYR A 832 35.17 2.92 -13.73
N GLU A 833 35.12 1.69 -14.20
CA GLU A 833 33.89 1.01 -14.60
C GLU A 833 33.43 0.04 -13.50
N ASN A 834 32.12 0.02 -13.27
CA ASN A 834 31.41 -1.05 -12.59
C ASN A 834 30.01 -1.10 -13.22
N PRO A 835 29.50 -2.24 -13.75
CA PRO A 835 28.18 -2.32 -14.38
C PRO A 835 27.01 -1.78 -13.52
N THR A 836 27.19 -1.77 -12.19
CA THR A 836 26.22 -1.24 -11.23
C THR A 836 26.40 0.26 -10.92
N ALA A 837 27.56 0.84 -11.26
CA ALA A 837 28.08 2.15 -10.86
C ALA A 837 28.24 2.38 -9.35
N TRP A 838 28.32 1.31 -8.54
CA TRP A 838 28.62 1.41 -7.10
C TRP A 838 30.13 1.31 -6.81
N TRP A 839 30.53 1.78 -5.64
CA TRP A 839 31.86 1.54 -5.08
C TRP A 839 32.01 0.08 -4.61
N ASN A 840 33.19 -0.50 -4.74
CA ASN A 840 33.50 -1.87 -4.30
C ASN A 840 34.92 -1.97 -3.69
N THR A 841 35.30 -3.16 -3.26
CA THR A 841 36.63 -3.46 -2.68
C THR A 841 37.79 -3.08 -3.60
N ASP A 842 37.73 -3.47 -4.88
CA ASP A 842 38.82 -3.26 -5.83
C ASP A 842 39.07 -1.77 -6.10
N ILE A 843 37.98 -0.98 -6.15
CA ILE A 843 38.05 0.47 -6.32
C ILE A 843 38.55 1.14 -5.03
N SER A 844 38.24 0.62 -3.83
CA SER A 844 38.87 1.07 -2.57
C SER A 844 40.40 0.88 -2.60
N VAL A 845 40.89 -0.27 -3.05
CA VAL A 845 42.34 -0.52 -3.16
C VAL A 845 42.98 0.41 -4.19
N LYS A 846 42.38 0.57 -5.38
CA LYS A 846 42.89 1.49 -6.43
C LYS A 846 42.91 2.97 -5.99
N PHE A 847 41.93 3.40 -5.20
CA PHE A 847 41.90 4.73 -4.60
C PHE A 847 43.06 4.95 -3.61
N LEU A 848 43.33 3.95 -2.78
CA LEU A 848 44.44 3.99 -1.82
C LEU A 848 45.80 3.98 -2.54
N ASP A 849 45.96 3.16 -3.56
CA ASP A 849 47.20 3.05 -4.35
C ASP A 849 47.57 4.36 -5.05
N TYR A 850 46.60 4.99 -5.70
CA TYR A 850 46.78 6.26 -6.42
C TYR A 850 47.05 7.45 -5.49
N HIS A 851 46.37 7.55 -4.34
CA HIS A 851 46.51 8.70 -3.44
C HIS A 851 47.58 8.53 -2.36
N PHE A 852 47.91 7.29 -1.97
CA PHE A 852 48.76 7.01 -0.80
C PHE A 852 49.83 5.94 -1.05
N GLY A 853 49.69 5.08 -2.06
CA GLY A 853 50.62 3.98 -2.38
C GLY A 853 51.97 4.43 -2.98
N HIS A 854 52.05 5.66 -3.47
CA HIS A 854 53.21 6.19 -4.20
C HIS A 854 53.76 7.50 -3.60
N ARG A 855 53.80 7.60 -2.27
CA ARG A 855 54.25 8.79 -1.52
C ARG A 855 55.76 8.77 -1.25
N ASP A 856 56.45 9.89 -1.42
CA ASP A 856 57.88 10.00 -1.07
C ASP A 856 58.15 9.79 0.44
N ASN A 857 57.17 10.11 1.28
CA ASN A 857 57.26 10.07 2.74
C ASN A 857 56.58 8.84 3.38
N MET A 858 56.76 7.64 2.80
CA MET A 858 56.18 6.38 3.34
C MET A 858 56.55 6.02 4.79
N HIS A 859 57.53 6.69 5.39
CA HIS A 859 57.86 6.56 6.81
C HIS A 859 56.95 7.39 7.73
N GLU A 860 56.19 8.34 7.18
CA GLU A 860 55.25 9.19 7.89
C GLU A 860 53.81 8.67 7.73
N LYS A 861 53.11 8.51 8.85
CA LYS A 861 51.74 8.01 8.87
C LYS A 861 50.73 9.12 8.59
N SER A 862 49.73 8.83 7.76
CA SER A 862 48.58 9.70 7.51
C SER A 862 47.29 9.04 7.98
N LEU A 863 46.36 9.83 8.50
CA LEU A 863 45.06 9.36 8.98
C LEU A 863 43.99 9.63 7.93
N LEU A 864 43.25 8.61 7.52
CA LEU A 864 42.11 8.71 6.60
C LEU A 864 40.82 8.34 7.34
N LEU A 865 39.88 9.29 7.36
CA LEU A 865 38.55 9.12 7.93
C LEU A 865 37.59 8.61 6.85
N TRP A 866 36.96 7.46 7.09
CA TRP A 866 36.00 6.79 6.20
C TRP A 866 34.75 6.34 6.97
N ASP A 867 33.62 6.15 6.28
CA ASP A 867 32.35 5.73 6.88
C ASP A 867 32.32 4.23 7.24
N ASP A 868 31.15 3.64 7.50
CA ASP A 868 31.00 2.19 7.80
C ASP A 868 30.61 1.35 6.56
N PHE A 869 30.78 1.89 5.34
CA PHE A 869 30.54 1.14 4.11
C PHE A 869 31.47 -0.07 4.03
N SER A 870 30.89 -1.27 3.83
CA SER A 870 31.65 -2.52 3.95
C SER A 870 32.80 -2.68 2.96
N GLY A 871 32.78 -1.99 1.81
CA GLY A 871 33.88 -2.00 0.84
C GLY A 871 35.14 -1.25 1.29
N HIS A 872 35.10 -0.52 2.41
CA HIS A 872 36.27 0.13 3.02
C HIS A 872 36.96 -0.72 4.09
N TRP A 873 36.29 -1.79 4.55
CA TRP A 873 36.68 -2.56 5.75
C TRP A 873 36.75 -4.07 5.48
N THR A 874 37.06 -4.45 4.24
CA THR A 874 37.41 -5.83 3.92
C THR A 874 38.86 -6.12 4.31
N GLU A 875 39.23 -7.40 4.34
CA GLU A 875 40.56 -7.82 4.76
C GLU A 875 41.64 -7.31 3.79
N GLU A 876 41.38 -7.36 2.49
CA GLU A 876 42.29 -6.89 1.43
C GLU A 876 42.59 -5.39 1.58
N VAL A 877 41.57 -4.57 1.87
CA VAL A 877 41.71 -3.12 2.05
C VAL A 877 42.49 -2.81 3.33
N THR A 878 42.18 -3.48 4.44
CA THR A 878 42.87 -3.24 5.72
C THR A 878 44.32 -3.72 5.72
N GLN A 879 44.63 -4.83 5.03
CA GLN A 879 46.00 -5.27 4.78
C GLN A 879 46.76 -4.28 3.89
N TYR A 880 46.16 -3.79 2.79
CA TYR A 880 46.80 -2.84 1.88
C TYR A 880 47.04 -1.46 2.52
N VAL A 881 46.09 -0.95 3.31
CA VAL A 881 46.27 0.28 4.12
C VAL A 881 47.49 0.19 5.04
N ALA A 882 47.70 -0.97 5.66
CA ALA A 882 48.80 -1.19 6.57
C ALA A 882 50.17 -1.24 5.87
N SER A 883 50.24 -1.70 4.60
CA SER A 883 51.50 -1.72 3.85
C SER A 883 51.94 -0.36 3.31
N ILE A 884 51.00 0.58 3.14
CA ILE A 884 51.25 1.94 2.61
C ILE A 884 51.34 3.04 3.69
N SER A 885 51.55 2.68 4.97
CA SER A 885 51.63 3.63 6.10
C SER A 885 50.44 4.58 6.21
N VAL A 886 49.22 4.09 5.97
CA VAL A 886 47.97 4.82 6.27
C VAL A 886 47.31 4.22 7.50
N VAL A 887 46.62 5.06 8.27
CA VAL A 887 45.75 4.67 9.38
C VAL A 887 44.32 4.96 8.94
N LEU A 888 43.47 3.94 8.91
CA LEU A 888 42.03 4.15 8.75
C LEU A 888 41.36 4.35 10.11
N LEU A 889 40.47 5.34 10.20
CA LEU A 889 39.55 5.47 11.34
C LEU A 889 38.11 5.63 10.87
N LYS A 890 37.22 4.85 11.51
CA LYS A 890 35.81 4.73 11.16
C LYS A 890 34.97 5.85 11.76
N VAL A 891 34.33 6.65 10.92
CA VAL A 891 33.29 7.61 11.32
C VAL A 891 32.14 6.84 11.99
N PRO A 892 31.60 7.30 13.14
CA PRO A 892 30.57 6.55 13.86
C PRO A 892 29.28 6.35 13.03
N PRO A 893 28.79 5.11 12.88
CA PRO A 893 27.57 4.83 12.11
C PRO A 893 26.37 5.66 12.59
N ARG A 894 25.62 6.23 11.64
CA ARG A 894 24.50 7.18 11.86
C ARG A 894 24.89 8.57 12.36
N TYR A 895 26.16 8.96 12.36
CA TYR A 895 26.59 10.29 12.80
C TYR A 895 27.46 11.03 11.76
N THR A 896 27.47 10.62 10.49
CA THR A 896 28.25 11.25 9.40
C THR A 896 27.99 12.77 9.34
N TYR A 897 26.72 13.17 9.32
CA TYR A 897 26.24 14.57 9.34
C TYR A 897 26.70 15.47 10.52
N VAL A 898 27.42 14.92 11.51
CA VAL A 898 28.06 15.69 12.62
C VAL A 898 29.52 15.30 12.90
N CYS A 899 30.00 14.18 12.35
CA CYS A 899 31.35 13.64 12.59
C CYS A 899 32.23 13.58 11.33
N GLN A 900 31.67 13.73 10.13
CA GLN A 900 32.37 13.58 8.85
C GLN A 900 32.49 14.95 8.15
N PRO A 901 33.71 15.53 8.05
CA PRO A 901 33.97 16.77 7.32
C PRO A 901 33.28 16.92 5.95
N ASP A 902 33.27 15.87 5.11
CA ASP A 902 32.60 15.86 3.79
C ASP A 902 31.13 16.29 3.89
N ASP A 903 30.33 15.52 4.64
CA ASP A 903 28.88 15.73 4.86
C ASP A 903 28.57 17.08 5.54
N VAL A 904 29.46 17.52 6.42
CA VAL A 904 29.29 18.70 7.28
C VAL A 904 29.62 20.03 6.54
N ALA A 905 30.32 19.98 5.40
CA ALA A 905 30.75 21.20 4.72
C ALA A 905 30.77 21.20 3.18
N TRP A 906 31.24 20.16 2.50
CA TRP A 906 31.48 20.25 1.05
C TRP A 906 30.58 19.38 0.16
N ASN A 907 30.02 18.29 0.69
CA ASN A 907 29.05 17.46 -0.03
C ASN A 907 27.81 18.24 -0.52
N GLN A 908 27.38 19.25 0.24
CA GLN A 908 26.24 20.11 -0.11
C GLN A 908 26.56 21.15 -1.21
N PRO A 909 27.55 22.06 -1.06
CA PRO A 909 27.85 23.05 -2.11
C PRO A 909 28.36 22.41 -3.41
N PHE A 910 29.04 21.27 -3.37
CA PHE A 910 29.36 20.45 -4.55
C PHE A 910 28.10 20.10 -5.34
N LYS A 911 27.10 19.50 -4.67
CA LYS A 911 25.80 19.16 -5.28
C LYS A 911 25.00 20.40 -5.73
N SER A 912 25.23 21.57 -5.14
CA SER A 912 24.59 22.83 -5.58
C SER A 912 25.20 23.36 -6.89
N ARG A 913 26.52 23.22 -7.11
CA ARG A 913 27.17 23.60 -8.38
C ARG A 913 26.74 22.69 -9.54
N LEU A 914 26.70 21.37 -9.32
CA LEU A 914 26.20 20.41 -10.31
C LEU A 914 24.75 20.71 -10.76
N ARG A 915 23.86 21.07 -9.82
CA ARG A 915 22.49 21.49 -10.15
C ARG A 915 22.45 22.78 -10.98
N ARG A 916 23.34 23.74 -10.70
CA ARG A 916 23.46 24.99 -11.47
C ARG A 916 23.88 24.69 -12.92
N GLN A 917 24.85 23.80 -13.13
CA GLN A 917 25.30 23.38 -14.46
C GLN A 917 24.19 22.67 -15.26
N TRP A 918 23.36 21.83 -14.62
CA TRP A 918 22.15 21.28 -15.24
C TRP A 918 21.13 22.35 -15.66
N VAL A 919 20.88 23.35 -14.81
CA VAL A 919 19.98 24.47 -15.14
C VAL A 919 20.50 25.29 -16.33
N GLU A 920 21.81 25.55 -16.42
CA GLU A 920 22.38 26.22 -17.60
C GLU A 920 22.32 25.36 -18.87
N CYS A 921 22.47 24.04 -18.75
CA CYS A 921 22.28 23.11 -19.88
C CYS A 921 20.85 23.19 -20.44
N LEU A 922 19.84 23.19 -19.56
CA LEU A 922 18.43 23.36 -19.95
C LEU A 922 18.15 24.75 -20.55
N ARG A 923 18.70 25.83 -19.96
CA ARG A 923 18.62 27.20 -20.53
C ARG A 923 19.20 27.25 -21.95
N GLY A 924 20.33 26.57 -22.18
CA GLY A 924 20.93 26.40 -23.49
C GLY A 924 19.98 25.72 -24.48
N GLN A 925 19.45 24.55 -24.14
CA GLN A 925 18.51 23.79 -24.99
C GLN A 925 17.25 24.59 -25.36
N ILE A 926 16.70 25.37 -24.42
CA ILE A 926 15.55 26.25 -24.65
C ILE A 926 15.91 27.40 -25.59
N SER A 927 17.07 28.05 -25.40
CA SER A 927 17.52 29.16 -26.26
C SER A 927 17.77 28.69 -27.71
N ASP A 928 18.41 27.52 -27.86
CA ASP A 928 18.60 26.83 -29.14
C ASP A 928 17.26 26.51 -29.83
N ARG A 929 16.26 26.05 -29.06
CA ARG A 929 14.90 25.82 -29.56
C ARG A 929 14.24 27.12 -30.00
N HIS A 930 14.36 28.21 -29.25
CA HIS A 930 13.80 29.51 -29.62
C HIS A 930 14.43 30.07 -30.91
N ALA A 931 15.73 29.92 -31.11
CA ALA A 931 16.41 30.29 -32.35
C ALA A 931 15.88 29.47 -33.55
N LYS A 932 15.79 28.14 -33.40
CA LYS A 932 15.24 27.23 -34.42
C LYS A 932 13.75 27.50 -34.70
N GLU A 933 12.96 27.87 -33.69
CA GLU A 933 11.56 28.24 -33.86
C GLU A 933 11.36 29.58 -34.57
N LYS A 934 12.21 30.57 -34.32
CA LYS A 934 12.18 31.83 -35.07
C LYS A 934 12.42 31.57 -36.55
N GLN A 935 13.51 30.85 -36.86
CA GLN A 935 13.83 30.43 -38.23
C GLN A 935 12.71 29.60 -38.87
N ARG A 936 12.02 28.74 -38.09
CA ARG A 936 10.83 28.00 -38.55
C ARG A 936 9.64 28.92 -38.83
N LYS A 937 9.33 29.89 -37.95
CA LYS A 937 8.24 30.85 -38.14
C LYS A 937 8.46 31.68 -39.41
N ASP A 938 9.69 32.14 -39.63
CA ASP A 938 10.08 32.85 -40.85
C ASP A 938 9.88 31.99 -42.10
N LYS A 939 10.36 30.73 -42.10
CA LYS A 939 10.20 29.79 -43.22
C LYS A 939 8.76 29.30 -43.43
N THR A 940 7.96 29.16 -42.37
CA THR A 940 6.52 28.86 -42.48
C THR A 940 5.75 30.05 -43.06
N LEU A 941 6.13 31.28 -42.72
CA LEU A 941 5.58 32.49 -43.33
C LEU A 941 5.97 32.64 -44.81
N GLU A 942 7.15 32.17 -45.20
CA GLU A 942 7.60 32.06 -46.59
C GLU A 942 6.76 31.05 -47.39
N ILE A 943 6.66 29.79 -46.93
CA ILE A 943 5.83 28.75 -47.55
C ILE A 943 4.34 29.15 -47.60
N ALA A 944 3.83 29.84 -46.58
CA ALA A 944 2.45 30.35 -46.58
C ALA A 944 2.21 31.42 -47.66
N LYS A 945 3.22 32.25 -47.99
CA LYS A 945 3.14 33.18 -49.12
C LYS A 945 3.16 32.44 -50.46
N GLU A 946 3.99 31.41 -50.61
CA GLU A 946 3.99 30.56 -51.82
C GLU A 946 2.63 29.89 -52.04
N ILE A 947 2.06 29.26 -51.00
CA ILE A 947 0.71 28.67 -51.01
C ILE A 947 -0.35 29.72 -51.42
N ALA A 948 -0.30 30.91 -50.83
CA ALA A 948 -1.23 31.99 -51.14
C ALA A 948 -1.05 32.59 -52.55
N THR A 949 0.12 32.41 -53.18
CA THR A 949 0.38 32.78 -54.58
C THR A 949 -0.14 31.70 -55.53
N VAL A 950 0.22 30.42 -55.32
CA VAL A 950 -0.25 29.28 -56.12
C VAL A 950 -1.77 29.21 -56.15
N ALA A 951 -2.43 29.42 -55.01
CA ALA A 951 -3.90 29.46 -54.90
C ALA A 951 -4.58 30.63 -55.63
N ARG A 952 -3.81 31.58 -56.20
CA ARG A 952 -4.31 32.71 -57.01
C ARG A 952 -3.93 32.61 -58.49
N THR A 953 -2.87 31.88 -58.83
CA THR A 953 -2.36 31.79 -60.21
C THR A 953 -2.76 30.51 -60.93
N ASP A 954 -2.99 29.41 -60.20
CA ASP A 954 -3.08 28.08 -60.78
C ASP A 954 -4.52 27.55 -60.83
N ILE A 955 -4.83 26.73 -61.84
CA ILE A 955 -6.15 26.11 -62.01
C ILE A 955 -6.40 25.12 -60.86
N GLN A 956 -7.63 25.13 -60.30
CA GLN A 956 -8.01 24.50 -59.02
C GLN A 956 -7.41 23.11 -58.74
N GLY A 957 -7.36 22.20 -59.73
CA GLY A 957 -6.75 20.88 -59.55
C GLY A 957 -5.24 20.95 -59.25
N VAL A 958 -4.49 21.61 -60.15
CA VAL A 958 -3.04 21.80 -60.02
C VAL A 958 -2.68 22.61 -58.77
N ALA A 959 -3.51 23.60 -58.42
CA ALA A 959 -3.33 24.36 -57.19
C ALA A 959 -3.46 23.48 -55.94
N LYS A 960 -4.43 22.55 -55.91
CA LYS A 960 -4.66 21.64 -54.77
C LYS A 960 -3.45 20.74 -54.52
N ASP A 961 -2.94 20.08 -55.57
CA ASP A 961 -1.85 19.12 -55.44
C ASP A 961 -0.53 19.79 -55.05
N LYS A 962 -0.24 20.98 -55.60
CA LYS A 962 0.90 21.81 -55.20
C LYS A 962 0.80 22.29 -53.75
N VAL A 963 -0.39 22.64 -53.27
CA VAL A 963 -0.59 23.07 -51.88
C VAL A 963 -0.36 21.91 -50.90
N VAL A 964 -0.77 20.68 -51.23
CA VAL A 964 -0.43 19.49 -50.42
C VAL A 964 1.09 19.29 -50.33
N GLN A 965 1.80 19.31 -51.47
CA GLN A 965 3.27 19.18 -51.50
C GLN A 965 4.03 20.31 -50.80
N LEU A 966 3.41 21.48 -50.61
CA LEU A 966 3.96 22.58 -49.80
C LEU A 966 3.62 22.41 -48.31
N GLN A 967 2.46 21.83 -47.98
CA GLN A 967 2.07 21.51 -46.60
C GLN A 967 2.93 20.38 -46.01
N GLU A 968 3.27 19.36 -46.80
CA GLU A 968 4.18 18.27 -46.42
C GLU A 968 5.60 18.76 -46.10
N LYS A 969 5.99 19.96 -46.57
CA LYS A 969 7.30 20.58 -46.30
C LYS A 969 7.35 21.40 -45.00
N LEU A 970 6.26 21.47 -44.21
CA LEU A 970 6.30 22.12 -42.89
C LEU A 970 7.04 21.23 -41.86
N PRO A 971 8.12 21.71 -41.21
CA PRO A 971 8.82 20.92 -40.19
C PRO A 971 7.96 20.71 -38.94
N ARG A 972 7.76 19.44 -38.56
CA ARG A 972 7.19 19.02 -37.26
C ARG A 972 8.27 18.36 -36.41
N MET A 973 8.55 18.93 -35.23
CA MET A 973 9.21 18.25 -34.11
C MET A 973 8.75 18.88 -32.78
N ALA A 974 8.43 18.03 -31.81
CA ALA A 974 8.23 18.42 -30.41
C ALA A 974 9.56 18.92 -29.78
N PHE A 975 9.50 19.44 -28.56
CA PHE A 975 10.69 19.66 -27.74
C PHE A 975 10.96 18.40 -26.92
N GLU A 976 12.08 17.75 -27.22
CA GLU A 976 12.67 16.64 -26.47
C GLU A 976 13.78 17.19 -25.57
N MET A 977 13.81 16.77 -24.31
CA MET A 977 14.87 17.13 -23.36
C MET A 977 16.03 16.15 -23.52
N VAL A 978 17.28 16.64 -23.47
CA VAL A 978 18.48 15.79 -23.60
C VAL A 978 19.34 15.90 -22.35
N ALA A 979 19.59 14.80 -21.64
CA ALA A 979 20.57 14.77 -20.55
C ALA A 979 22.01 15.00 -21.04
N PRO A 980 22.87 15.59 -20.21
CA PRO A 980 24.30 15.73 -20.49
C PRO A 980 24.96 14.38 -20.75
N LYS A 981 25.90 14.36 -21.69
CA LYS A 981 26.72 13.19 -22.00
C LYS A 981 27.74 12.95 -20.89
N ARG A 982 28.27 11.74 -20.80
CA ARG A 982 29.19 11.34 -19.71
C ARG A 982 30.44 12.22 -19.60
N HIS A 983 30.89 12.82 -20.71
CA HIS A 983 32.01 13.77 -20.70
C HIS A 983 31.64 15.16 -20.15
N GLU A 984 30.39 15.60 -20.33
CA GLU A 984 29.87 16.84 -19.75
C GLU A 984 29.71 16.67 -18.23
N ILE A 985 29.10 15.57 -17.77
CA ILE A 985 29.06 15.20 -16.35
C ILE A 985 30.47 15.08 -15.73
N THR A 986 31.44 14.50 -16.45
CA THR A 986 32.83 14.41 -15.98
C THR A 986 33.47 15.79 -15.81
N ALA A 987 33.26 16.70 -16.77
CA ALA A 987 33.71 18.09 -16.68
C ALA A 987 33.03 18.83 -15.51
N TRP A 988 31.71 18.71 -15.39
CA TRP A 988 30.92 19.34 -14.33
C TRP A 988 31.37 18.91 -12.92
N ILE A 989 31.71 17.62 -12.73
CA ILE A 989 32.27 17.12 -11.48
C ILE A 989 33.65 17.72 -11.20
N ALA A 990 34.54 17.75 -12.20
CA ALA A 990 35.88 18.32 -12.06
C ALA A 990 35.84 19.83 -11.74
N GLU A 991 34.98 20.58 -12.43
CA GLU A 991 34.73 22.00 -12.23
C GLU A 991 34.11 22.25 -10.84
N SER A 992 32.98 21.60 -10.52
CA SER A 992 32.30 21.72 -9.22
C SER A 992 33.21 21.35 -8.03
N TRP A 993 34.17 20.44 -8.21
CA TRP A 993 35.17 20.11 -7.20
C TRP A 993 36.32 21.13 -7.15
N SER A 994 36.86 21.55 -8.29
CA SER A 994 37.98 22.50 -8.37
C SER A 994 37.62 23.91 -7.90
N GLU A 995 36.37 24.35 -8.07
CA GLU A 995 35.88 25.67 -7.64
C GLU A 995 35.61 25.81 -6.12
N LEU A 996 35.50 24.72 -5.36
CA LEU A 996 35.25 24.80 -3.91
C LEU A 996 36.46 25.40 -3.16
N SER A 997 36.24 26.41 -2.32
CA SER A 997 37.33 27.06 -1.59
C SER A 997 37.97 26.14 -0.55
N ALA A 998 39.28 26.31 -0.31
CA ALA A 998 39.97 25.64 0.79
C ALA A 998 39.29 25.93 2.14
N ASP A 999 38.78 27.16 2.34
CA ASP A 999 38.00 27.55 3.53
C ASP A 999 36.75 26.69 3.73
N THR A 1000 36.08 26.25 2.65
CA THR A 1000 34.93 25.36 2.72
C THR A 1000 35.35 24.01 3.29
N ILE A 1001 36.46 23.46 2.80
CA ILE A 1001 37.06 22.20 3.28
C ILE A 1001 37.48 22.32 4.75
N VAL A 1002 38.29 23.33 5.09
CA VAL A 1002 38.75 23.59 6.47
C VAL A 1002 37.55 23.78 7.42
N SER A 1003 36.46 24.40 6.96
CA SER A 1003 35.24 24.51 7.77
C SER A 1003 34.61 23.17 8.14
N GLY A 1004 34.78 22.12 7.32
CA GLY A 1004 34.34 20.76 7.66
C GLY A 1004 35.07 20.23 8.89
N PHE A 1005 36.41 20.26 8.86
CA PHE A 1005 37.26 19.83 9.97
C PHE A 1005 37.08 20.70 11.23
N ALA A 1006 36.78 22.00 11.08
CA ALA A 1006 36.46 22.88 12.21
C ALA A 1006 35.07 22.60 12.82
N LYS A 1007 34.02 22.45 12.01
CA LYS A 1007 32.65 22.11 12.46
C LYS A 1007 32.56 20.71 13.10
N THR A 1008 33.45 19.79 12.73
CA THR A 1008 33.61 18.48 13.40
C THR A 1008 34.53 18.54 14.64
N GLU A 1009 34.98 19.73 15.04
CA GLU A 1009 35.89 20.00 16.18
C GLU A 1009 37.28 19.30 16.09
N LEU A 1010 37.67 18.85 14.90
CA LEU A 1010 38.96 18.20 14.64
C LEU A 1010 40.08 19.25 14.55
N LEU A 1011 39.80 20.39 13.91
CA LEU A 1011 40.63 21.59 13.97
C LEU A 1011 40.03 22.66 14.91
N PRO A 1012 40.84 23.59 15.46
CA PRO A 1012 40.35 24.84 16.00
C PRO A 1012 39.71 25.68 14.90
N ASP A 1013 38.62 26.40 15.20
CA ASP A 1013 38.04 27.35 14.25
C ASP A 1013 38.87 28.65 14.24
N THR A 1014 39.75 28.77 13.26
CA THR A 1014 40.67 29.92 13.09
C THR A 1014 40.05 31.08 12.30
N ARG A 1015 38.79 30.96 11.89
CA ARG A 1015 38.12 31.97 11.06
C ARG A 1015 37.73 33.18 11.91
N SER A 1016 38.22 34.36 11.51
CA SER A 1016 37.61 35.62 11.94
C SER A 1016 36.15 35.68 11.48
N PRO A 1017 35.26 36.44 12.16
CA PRO A 1017 33.85 36.56 11.77
C PRO A 1017 33.69 37.37 10.47
N VAL A 1018 33.93 36.71 9.34
CA VAL A 1018 33.71 37.25 8.00
C VAL A 1018 32.21 37.34 7.76
N VAL A 1019 31.72 38.56 7.50
CA VAL A 1019 30.35 38.79 7.03
C VAL A 1019 30.14 37.98 5.76
N ALA A 1020 29.12 37.09 5.77
CA ALA A 1020 28.84 36.23 4.64
C ALA A 1020 28.55 37.07 3.38
N LYS A 1021 29.40 36.93 2.35
CA LYS A 1021 29.14 37.52 1.03
C LYS A 1021 27.98 36.77 0.39
N ASP A 1022 27.03 37.52 -0.17
CA ASP A 1022 25.71 37.00 -0.57
C ASP A 1022 25.69 36.05 -1.80
N HIS A 1023 26.86 35.65 -2.30
CA HIS A 1023 27.02 34.90 -3.55
C HIS A 1023 26.77 33.38 -3.45
N ASP A 1024 26.65 32.80 -2.26
CA ASP A 1024 26.35 31.38 -2.04
C ASP A 1024 24.92 31.12 -1.50
N LYS A 1025 24.05 32.13 -1.48
CA LYS A 1025 22.59 31.87 -1.42
C LYS A 1025 22.15 31.17 -2.71
N PRO A 1026 21.26 30.16 -2.67
CA PRO A 1026 20.61 29.68 -3.87
C PRO A 1026 19.87 30.84 -4.56
N GLN A 1027 20.08 31.01 -5.87
CA GLN A 1027 19.23 31.93 -6.65
C GLN A 1027 17.79 31.42 -6.60
N ASP A 1028 16.84 32.36 -6.52
CA ASP A 1028 15.44 32.02 -6.40
C ASP A 1028 14.95 31.31 -7.66
N ILE A 1029 14.49 30.07 -7.48
CA ILE A 1029 13.96 29.21 -8.54
C ILE A 1029 12.66 29.80 -9.13
N SER A 1030 12.00 30.70 -8.40
CA SER A 1030 10.81 31.44 -8.85
C SER A 1030 11.04 32.17 -10.18
N ASP A 1031 12.20 32.80 -10.40
CA ASP A 1031 12.48 33.53 -11.65
C ASP A 1031 12.48 32.61 -12.89
N VAL A 1032 12.91 31.35 -12.74
CA VAL A 1032 12.92 30.36 -13.83
C VAL A 1032 11.52 29.79 -14.04
N LEU A 1033 10.76 29.54 -12.96
CA LEU A 1033 9.39 29.03 -13.06
C LEU A 1033 8.43 30.08 -13.65
N ASN A 1034 8.62 31.37 -13.32
CA ASN A 1034 7.91 32.48 -13.95
C ASN A 1034 8.20 32.56 -15.46
N GLN A 1035 9.48 32.49 -15.86
CA GLN A 1035 9.87 32.48 -17.29
C GLN A 1035 9.33 31.26 -18.06
N LEU A 1036 9.15 30.12 -17.39
CA LEU A 1036 8.52 28.94 -18.01
C LEU A 1036 6.99 29.08 -18.13
N ALA A 1037 6.33 29.74 -17.18
CA ALA A 1037 4.90 30.06 -17.26
C ALA A 1037 4.60 31.07 -18.38
N ASP A 1038 5.41 32.13 -18.52
CA ASP A 1038 5.31 33.14 -19.58
C ASP A 1038 5.48 32.57 -21.00
N LEU A 1039 6.04 31.37 -21.14
CA LEU A 1039 6.23 30.67 -22.43
C LEU A 1039 5.06 29.78 -22.84
N GLY A 1040 3.99 29.67 -22.02
CA GLY A 1040 2.70 29.13 -22.45
C GLY A 1040 2.68 27.65 -22.83
N VAL A 1041 3.53 26.81 -22.23
CA VAL A 1041 3.63 25.38 -22.55
C VAL A 1041 2.58 24.57 -21.78
N ALA A 1042 1.30 24.75 -22.15
CA ALA A 1042 0.17 23.93 -21.71
C ALA A 1042 -0.54 23.32 -22.93
N ASP A 1043 -0.73 21.99 -22.89
CA ASP A 1043 -1.38 21.10 -23.86
C ASP A 1043 -1.08 21.24 -25.37
N GLU A 1044 -0.53 20.17 -25.97
CA GLU A 1044 -1.32 19.27 -26.81
C GLU A 1044 -0.58 17.92 -27.01
N THR A 1045 -1.21 16.95 -27.69
CA THR A 1045 -0.95 15.50 -27.50
C THR A 1045 -0.30 14.77 -28.70
N VAL A 1046 -0.06 13.45 -28.51
CA VAL A 1046 0.26 12.39 -29.51
C VAL A 1046 1.73 12.24 -29.96
N GLY A 1047 2.21 10.99 -29.96
CA GLY A 1047 3.38 10.56 -30.75
C GLY A 1047 4.12 9.33 -30.21
N SER A 1048 4.04 8.18 -30.89
CA SER A 1048 4.82 6.96 -30.63
C SER A 1048 5.90 6.74 -31.69
N GLY A 1049 7.03 6.11 -31.32
CA GLY A 1049 8.12 5.71 -32.23
C GLY A 1049 9.17 6.80 -32.43
N ASP A 1050 10.48 6.54 -32.44
CA ASP A 1050 11.19 5.30 -32.76
C ASP A 1050 12.54 5.21 -32.02
N GLU A 1051 12.97 4.00 -31.64
CA GLU A 1051 14.38 3.75 -31.31
C GLU A 1051 15.18 3.63 -32.60
N LEU A 1052 16.16 4.52 -32.83
CA LEU A 1052 17.10 4.40 -33.94
C LEU A 1052 18.09 3.26 -33.69
N VAL A 1053 17.71 2.07 -34.16
CA VAL A 1053 18.60 0.91 -34.32
C VAL A 1053 19.86 1.34 -35.07
N SER A 1054 21.03 1.05 -34.50
CA SER A 1054 22.31 1.27 -35.18
C SER A 1054 22.47 0.33 -36.37
N SER A 1055 22.57 0.89 -37.58
CA SER A 1055 22.85 0.15 -38.80
C SER A 1055 24.29 -0.35 -38.83
N ASP A 1056 24.47 -1.67 -38.94
CA ASP A 1056 25.52 -2.41 -39.67
C ASP A 1056 25.38 -3.91 -39.31
N SER A 1057 25.47 -4.90 -40.20
CA SER A 1057 25.67 -4.89 -41.67
C SER A 1057 25.13 -6.19 -42.32
N SER A 1058 24.98 -6.23 -43.65
CA SER A 1058 25.13 -7.41 -44.56
C SER A 1058 24.60 -8.80 -44.09
N ASP A 1059 23.63 -9.48 -44.71
CA ASP A 1059 23.57 -9.90 -46.13
C ASP A 1059 22.23 -10.60 -46.50
N ASN A 1060 22.08 -11.01 -47.77
CA ASN A 1060 20.87 -11.62 -48.35
C ASN A 1060 20.57 -13.07 -47.88
N GLU A 1061 19.30 -13.40 -47.61
CA GLU A 1061 18.35 -13.99 -48.59
C GLU A 1061 16.88 -13.82 -48.13
#